data_AF-K1Q2T0-F1
#
_entry.id   AF-K1Q2T0-F1
#
_cell.length_a   1.000
_cell.length_b   1.000
_cell.length_c   1.000
_cell.angle_alpha   90.00
_cell.angle_beta   90.00
_cell.angle_gamma   90.00
#
_symmetry.space_group_name_H-M   'P 1'
#
loop_
_entity.id
_entity.type
_entity.pdbx_description
1 polymer ?
#
loop_
_entity_poly.entity_id
_entity_poly.type
_entity_poly.pdbx_seq_one_letter_code
_entity_poly.pdbx_strand_id
1 'polypeptide(L)'
;MWEIERSVRLYGIKEDIDLGESLVQPCGIYTADTCDFLYFERHNVHPVATSGSTVCVGDGYMYLFGGHARLGNVNNLYRLDLNNLEWEKIVPQSENANELPSPRDKAVSWYHHRKFYTFGGFGVHLKGYIGDTKSFFQDEIPENRGWNNQLCVFDLTTMQWSVPDTMGPTPSARAAHTAVRFGSKVYIFGGRHSNIRLNDVHCLDLNSLAWSGSICTHGPQPEGRSWHTATALPYNRMFVYGGFTTGCQPLSDSWILDTNTLNWTQLTHFPADRSRLWHTACVTQDQDVLIYGGCEKNILDYDNICVWAPFARINGICLSFRLVFTRRFGILARSLTLPVCANFRAEEKISLPRTRVALGFGGCEDLIVDGMSFFEKFNLEAPEQPKHHDFVANRDELSQLFGYFFQHGAAAERFVSNNTLFKELTDTAFAMSDHKSILGGNAPVMARRMANEGAEVLLGARFTKELRESLPEAVKVVGDDLDVNDIHLLMEYKSGDKWGRFTSPRANRLIVHSDESNPYIETLEGFEAEIKKFKPAALVVGGLQMLDNFPFEEGERMQRLLKLKNLLASTPKKTSIHFEMASFTDEELLKEIKDNVVLYSDSLGMNEQELPNLVSILTKGKVTLVADAYPRIASVLDQMRHVYDLLSNTEEVDGKRKLTRIHVHTLAYQAILTKKGSQWKNTMHATAKASLTAFRHVCDSKYIDTQKARLIMDDSFSTSTMQSAQRIPLEVNRPVSCWEERDYQICLAPGLVCTKVVQTGGGGDNISSAGLLVQVD
;
A
#
# COMPACT_ATOMS: atom_id res chain seq x y z
N MET A 1 -34.50 2.83 -17.31
CA MET A 1 -35.34 1.80 -17.96
C MET A 1 -36.47 2.42 -18.76
N TRP A 2 -37.23 3.38 -18.25
CA TRP A 2 -38.34 4.00 -19.00
C TRP A 2 -37.93 4.71 -20.33
N GLU A 3 -36.76 5.38 -20.41
CA GLU A 3 -36.21 5.91 -21.68
C GLU A 3 -35.62 4.83 -22.60
N ILE A 4 -35.26 3.66 -22.03
CA ILE A 4 -34.79 2.48 -22.79
C ILE A 4 -36.00 1.78 -23.43
N GLU A 5 -37.12 1.66 -22.72
CA GLU A 5 -38.38 1.08 -23.24
C GLU A 5 -39.00 1.91 -24.38
N ARG A 6 -38.84 3.24 -24.36
CA ARG A 6 -39.31 4.12 -25.44
C ARG A 6 -38.59 3.86 -26.77
N SER A 7 -37.33 3.44 -26.72
CA SER A 7 -36.53 3.09 -27.90
C SER A 7 -36.90 1.71 -28.48
N VAL A 8 -37.33 0.78 -27.63
CA VAL A 8 -37.71 -0.59 -28.05
C VAL A 8 -39.07 -0.62 -28.77
N ARG A 9 -40.04 0.22 -28.36
CA ARG A 9 -41.38 0.26 -29.00
C ARG A 9 -41.42 0.92 -30.38
N LEU A 10 -40.46 1.79 -30.71
CA LEU A 10 -40.45 2.54 -31.99
C LEU A 10 -39.87 1.76 -33.18
N TYR A 11 -39.16 0.64 -32.95
CA TYR A 11 -38.38 -0.03 -34.01
C TYR A 11 -38.64 -1.53 -34.19
N GLY A 12 -39.77 -2.06 -33.70
CA GLY A 12 -40.28 -3.37 -34.14
C GLY A 12 -39.34 -4.56 -33.89
N ILE A 13 -38.50 -4.51 -32.86
CA ILE A 13 -37.74 -5.67 -32.41
C ILE A 13 -38.72 -6.56 -31.66
N LYS A 14 -39.11 -7.68 -32.30
CA LYS A 14 -39.95 -8.71 -31.71
C LYS A 14 -39.36 -9.18 -30.38
N GLU A 15 -40.21 -9.23 -29.37
CA GLU A 15 -40.01 -9.96 -28.13
C GLU A 15 -39.55 -11.39 -28.45
N ASP A 16 -38.43 -11.79 -27.86
CA ASP A 16 -38.14 -13.14 -27.34
C ASP A 16 -36.67 -13.16 -26.88
N ILE A 17 -36.37 -12.46 -25.78
CA ILE A 17 -35.29 -12.88 -24.90
C ILE A 17 -35.95 -13.12 -23.55
N ASP A 18 -36.40 -14.36 -23.38
CA ASP A 18 -36.79 -14.91 -22.10
C ASP A 18 -35.56 -14.94 -21.19
N LEU A 19 -35.27 -13.82 -20.53
CA LEU A 19 -34.37 -13.80 -19.37
C LEU A 19 -35.19 -14.34 -18.20
N GLY A 20 -35.32 -15.67 -18.19
CA GLY A 20 -35.90 -16.42 -17.09
C GLY A 20 -35.32 -15.99 -15.75
N GLU A 21 -36.10 -16.20 -14.70
CA GLU A 21 -35.77 -15.93 -13.30
C GLU A 21 -34.48 -16.65 -12.83
N SER A 22 -33.28 -16.22 -13.26
CA SER A 22 -32.00 -16.73 -12.71
C SER A 22 -30.73 -15.96 -13.10
N LEU A 23 -30.79 -14.75 -13.66
CA LEU A 23 -29.57 -13.91 -13.79
C LEU A 23 -29.23 -13.23 -12.46
N VAL A 24 -28.80 -14.07 -11.52
CA VAL A 24 -28.21 -13.75 -10.23
C VAL A 24 -26.89 -13.02 -10.48
N GLN A 25 -26.91 -11.69 -10.58
CA GLN A 25 -25.67 -10.90 -10.63
C GLN A 25 -24.89 -11.05 -9.30
N PRO A 26 -23.63 -11.51 -9.29
CA PRO A 26 -22.92 -11.72 -8.03
C PRO A 26 -22.69 -10.38 -7.32
N CYS A 27 -22.92 -10.33 -6.01
CA CYS A 27 -22.50 -9.19 -5.18
C CYS A 27 -20.99 -9.30 -5.01
N GLY A 28 -20.26 -8.41 -5.66
CA GLY A 28 -18.81 -8.33 -5.56
C GLY A 28 -18.39 -7.17 -4.67
N ILE A 29 -17.52 -7.43 -3.70
CA ILE A 29 -16.75 -6.37 -3.04
C ILE A 29 -15.50 -6.15 -3.85
N TYR A 30 -15.38 -4.94 -4.35
CA TYR A 30 -14.20 -4.50 -5.02
C TYR A 30 -13.18 -4.03 -3.98
N THR A 31 -12.08 -4.77 -3.83
CA THR A 31 -11.01 -4.43 -2.90
C THR A 31 -10.03 -3.47 -3.58
N ALA A 32 -10.02 -2.23 -3.10
CA ALA A 32 -9.17 -1.16 -3.63
C ALA A 32 -7.66 -1.46 -3.50
N ASP A 33 -7.28 -2.39 -2.63
CA ASP A 33 -5.89 -2.81 -2.42
C ASP A 33 -5.46 -3.92 -3.40
N THR A 34 -6.30 -4.96 -3.60
CA THR A 34 -5.96 -6.16 -4.39
C THR A 34 -6.35 -6.13 -5.87
N CYS A 35 -7.32 -5.30 -6.28
CA CYS A 35 -7.86 -5.09 -7.65
C CYS A 35 -9.04 -6.00 -7.92
N ASP A 36 -9.38 -6.84 -6.95
CA ASP A 36 -10.22 -7.97 -7.20
C ASP A 36 -11.62 -7.72 -6.69
N PHE A 37 -12.57 -8.32 -7.40
CA PHE A 37 -13.89 -8.53 -6.89
C PHE A 37 -13.89 -9.82 -6.08
N LEU A 38 -14.04 -9.69 -4.78
CA LEU A 38 -14.44 -10.81 -3.94
C LEU A 38 -15.95 -10.99 -4.14
N TYR A 39 -16.32 -12.05 -4.84
CA TYR A 39 -17.72 -12.42 -5.00
C TYR A 39 -18.12 -13.34 -3.85
N PHE A 40 -19.22 -13.00 -3.18
CA PHE A 40 -19.73 -13.79 -2.05
C PHE A 40 -20.91 -14.63 -2.50
N GLU A 41 -21.03 -15.84 -1.95
CA GLU A 41 -22.24 -16.64 -2.09
C GLU A 41 -23.41 -15.97 -1.38
N ARG A 42 -24.57 -15.98 -2.05
CA ARG A 42 -25.79 -15.31 -1.59
C ARG A 42 -26.45 -16.11 -0.48
N HIS A 43 -26.21 -15.74 0.78
CA HIS A 43 -27.03 -16.21 1.90
C HIS A 43 -28.03 -15.07 2.27
N ASN A 44 -29.34 -15.32 2.14
CA ASN A 44 -30.50 -14.48 2.57
C ASN A 44 -30.94 -13.29 1.67
N VAL A 45 -31.77 -12.40 2.24
CA VAL A 45 -32.61 -11.35 1.61
C VAL A 45 -31.75 -10.33 0.84
N HIS A 46 -32.10 -10.03 -0.43
CA HIS A 46 -31.34 -9.07 -1.24
C HIS A 46 -32.15 -7.85 -1.71
N PRO A 47 -31.50 -6.69 -1.92
CA PRO A 47 -32.11 -5.55 -2.59
C PRO A 47 -32.55 -5.88 -4.02
N VAL A 48 -33.69 -5.32 -4.42
CA VAL A 48 -34.15 -5.40 -5.81
C VAL A 48 -33.19 -4.61 -6.71
N ALA A 49 -32.85 -5.17 -7.87
CA ALA A 49 -32.05 -4.48 -8.87
C ALA A 49 -32.74 -3.18 -9.30
N THR A 50 -32.11 -2.05 -8.98
CA THR A 50 -32.69 -0.71 -9.09
C THR A 50 -31.64 0.27 -9.62
N SER A 51 -32.11 1.30 -10.33
CA SER A 51 -31.27 2.43 -10.77
C SER A 51 -31.61 3.69 -9.98
N GLY A 52 -30.60 4.51 -9.69
CA GLY A 52 -30.79 5.77 -8.97
C GLY A 52 -31.18 5.60 -7.49
N SER A 53 -30.88 4.47 -6.86
CA SER A 53 -31.05 4.31 -5.41
C SER A 53 -30.06 5.19 -4.67
N THR A 54 -30.43 5.63 -3.46
CA THR A 54 -29.53 6.42 -2.62
C THR A 54 -28.90 5.56 -1.53
N VAL A 55 -27.66 5.87 -1.18
CA VAL A 55 -26.87 5.11 -0.21
C VAL A 55 -26.18 6.04 0.78
N CYS A 56 -26.10 5.65 2.05
CA CYS A 56 -25.22 6.26 3.04
C CYS A 56 -24.71 5.24 4.05
N VAL A 57 -23.61 5.56 4.75
CA VAL A 57 -22.99 4.69 5.76
C VAL A 57 -23.13 5.31 7.15
N GLY A 58 -23.42 4.48 8.16
CA GLY A 58 -23.56 4.87 9.56
C GLY A 58 -23.62 3.66 10.50
N ASP A 59 -23.03 3.77 11.70
CA ASP A 59 -23.01 2.75 12.75
C ASP A 59 -22.62 1.33 12.27
N GLY A 60 -21.66 1.23 11.35
CA GLY A 60 -21.21 -0.06 10.80
C GLY A 60 -22.14 -0.66 9.74
N TYR A 61 -23.17 0.06 9.30
CA TYR A 61 -24.10 -0.35 8.26
C TYR A 61 -24.05 0.56 7.04
N MET A 62 -24.29 -0.01 5.86
CA MET A 62 -24.63 0.73 4.65
C MET A 62 -26.14 0.64 4.41
N TYR A 63 -26.81 1.79 4.35
CA TYR A 63 -28.25 1.88 4.12
C TYR A 63 -28.52 2.19 2.65
N LEU A 64 -29.46 1.47 2.04
CA LEU A 64 -29.89 1.66 0.65
C LEU A 64 -31.39 1.92 0.61
N PHE A 65 -31.80 3.00 -0.04
CA PHE A 65 -33.20 3.39 -0.15
C PHE A 65 -33.62 3.71 -1.59
N GLY A 66 -34.82 3.26 -1.93
CA GLY A 66 -35.52 3.65 -3.14
C GLY A 66 -34.88 3.16 -4.44
N GLY A 67 -35.07 3.91 -5.51
CA GLY A 67 -34.60 3.61 -6.85
C GLY A 67 -35.73 3.33 -7.84
N HIS A 68 -35.35 2.96 -9.06
CA HIS A 68 -36.25 2.62 -10.16
C HIS A 68 -35.95 1.21 -10.67
N ALA A 69 -36.87 0.28 -10.38
CA ALA A 69 -36.85 -1.12 -10.79
C ALA A 69 -37.63 -1.31 -12.12
N ARG A 70 -37.72 -2.55 -12.61
CA ARG A 70 -38.41 -2.89 -13.87
C ARG A 70 -39.87 -2.43 -13.89
N LEU A 71 -40.57 -2.54 -12.75
CA LEU A 71 -41.98 -2.19 -12.61
C LEU A 71 -42.22 -0.74 -12.15
N GLY A 72 -41.16 0.08 -12.06
CA GLY A 72 -41.26 1.48 -11.65
C GLY A 72 -40.44 1.83 -10.41
N ASN A 73 -40.74 2.98 -9.81
CA ASN A 73 -40.05 3.41 -8.60
C ASN A 73 -40.37 2.52 -7.41
N VAL A 74 -39.40 2.36 -6.50
CA VAL A 74 -39.57 1.65 -5.23
C VAL A 74 -39.21 2.58 -4.05
N ASN A 75 -39.64 2.21 -2.84
CA ASN A 75 -39.34 2.89 -1.57
C ASN A 75 -38.82 1.91 -0.50
N ASN A 76 -38.30 0.74 -0.90
CA ASN A 76 -37.74 -0.21 0.05
C ASN A 76 -36.48 0.37 0.71
N LEU A 77 -36.30 0.08 2.00
CA LEU A 77 -35.11 0.39 2.78
C LEU A 77 -34.39 -0.93 3.11
N TYR A 78 -33.11 -1.01 2.78
CA TYR A 78 -32.24 -2.14 3.10
C TYR A 78 -31.04 -1.64 3.91
N ARG A 79 -30.47 -2.53 4.72
CA ARG A 79 -29.13 -2.33 5.29
C ARG A 79 -28.23 -3.51 4.96
N LEU A 80 -26.95 -3.21 4.78
CA LEU A 80 -25.87 -4.18 4.69
C LEU A 80 -24.99 -3.99 5.93
N ASP A 81 -24.77 -5.05 6.70
CA ASP A 81 -23.79 -5.05 7.77
C ASP A 81 -22.38 -5.08 7.15
N LEU A 82 -21.54 -4.10 7.47
CA LEU A 82 -20.22 -3.96 6.85
C LEU A 82 -19.17 -4.90 7.45
N ASN A 83 -19.46 -5.58 8.58
CA ASN A 83 -18.53 -6.54 9.19
C ASN A 83 -18.68 -7.93 8.59
N ASN A 84 -19.91 -8.40 8.39
CA ASN A 84 -20.20 -9.75 7.90
C ASN A 84 -20.81 -9.78 6.49
N LEU A 85 -21.14 -8.61 5.91
CA LEU A 85 -21.64 -8.44 4.55
C LEU A 85 -23.02 -9.07 4.29
N GLU A 86 -23.84 -9.16 5.34
CA GLU A 86 -25.21 -9.67 5.24
C GLU A 86 -26.22 -8.55 5.00
N TRP A 87 -27.12 -8.78 4.05
CA TRP A 87 -28.21 -7.87 3.72
C TRP A 87 -29.45 -8.16 4.56
N GLU A 88 -30.11 -7.10 4.97
CA GLU A 88 -31.40 -7.14 5.65
C GLU A 88 -32.34 -6.12 5.02
N LYS A 89 -33.58 -6.53 4.78
CA LYS A 89 -34.65 -5.59 4.45
C LYS A 89 -35.19 -4.99 5.74
N ILE A 90 -35.09 -3.68 5.89
CA ILE A 90 -35.69 -2.98 7.02
C ILE A 90 -37.20 -2.89 6.77
N VAL A 91 -37.98 -3.42 7.72
CA VAL A 91 -39.44 -3.34 7.72
C VAL A 91 -39.84 -2.27 8.75
N PRO A 92 -40.32 -1.10 8.31
CA PRO A 92 -40.82 -0.07 9.22
C PRO A 92 -41.98 -0.58 10.08
N GLN A 93 -42.03 -0.17 11.34
CA GLN A 93 -43.22 -0.31 12.18
C GLN A 93 -44.24 0.72 11.73
N SER A 94 -45.09 0.34 10.78
CA SER A 94 -46.11 1.20 10.20
C SER A 94 -47.45 0.48 10.17
N GLU A 95 -48.53 1.18 10.52
CA GLU A 95 -49.89 0.64 10.46
C GLU A 95 -50.47 0.72 9.05
N ASN A 96 -50.01 1.67 8.21
CA ASN A 96 -50.52 1.91 6.86
C ASN A 96 -49.47 2.51 5.89
N ALA A 97 -49.62 2.24 4.58
CA ALA A 97 -48.74 2.77 3.53
C ALA A 97 -48.57 4.31 3.53
N ASN A 98 -49.54 5.05 4.09
CA ASN A 98 -49.50 6.51 4.26
C ASN A 98 -48.38 7.02 5.17
N GLU A 99 -47.67 6.14 5.87
CA GLU A 99 -46.54 6.46 6.75
C GLU A 99 -45.18 6.21 6.06
N LEU A 100 -45.17 5.66 4.84
CA LEU A 100 -43.94 5.42 4.08
C LEU A 100 -43.66 6.59 3.12
N PRO A 101 -42.38 6.92 2.86
CA PRO A 101 -42.03 7.86 1.79
C PRO A 101 -42.47 7.33 0.42
N SER A 102 -42.87 8.22 -0.48
CA SER A 102 -43.26 7.79 -1.83
C SER A 102 -42.07 7.16 -2.59
N PRO A 103 -42.33 6.12 -3.41
CA PRO A 103 -41.35 5.55 -4.33
C PRO A 103 -40.67 6.58 -5.23
N ARG A 104 -39.33 6.61 -5.20
CA ARG A 104 -38.52 7.61 -5.90
C ARG A 104 -37.11 7.13 -6.22
N ASP A 105 -36.50 7.69 -7.26
CA ASP A 105 -35.09 7.52 -7.63
C ASP A 105 -34.35 8.86 -7.63
N LYS A 106 -33.02 8.80 -7.65
CA LYS A 106 -32.08 9.94 -7.72
C LYS A 106 -32.28 10.96 -6.60
N ALA A 107 -32.75 10.49 -5.44
CA ALA A 107 -32.68 11.21 -4.17
C ALA A 107 -31.25 11.13 -3.63
N VAL A 108 -30.98 11.88 -2.56
CA VAL A 108 -29.75 11.75 -1.76
C VAL A 108 -30.11 11.29 -0.35
N SER A 109 -29.14 10.75 0.37
CA SER A 109 -29.31 10.32 1.75
C SER A 109 -28.06 10.56 2.58
N TRP A 110 -28.25 10.73 3.88
CA TRP A 110 -27.17 10.81 4.85
C TRP A 110 -27.59 10.22 6.19
N TYR A 111 -26.60 9.85 6.98
CA TYR A 111 -26.77 9.27 8.30
C TYR A 111 -26.32 10.26 9.39
N HIS A 112 -27.12 10.39 10.45
CA HIS A 112 -26.75 11.18 11.64
C HIS A 112 -27.52 10.70 12.88
N HIS A 113 -26.79 10.40 13.97
CA HIS A 113 -27.37 10.01 15.28
C HIS A 113 -28.52 8.99 15.19
N ARG A 114 -28.27 7.80 14.61
CA ARG A 114 -29.28 6.72 14.47
C ARG A 114 -30.51 7.09 13.65
N LYS A 115 -30.37 8.07 12.77
CA LYS A 115 -31.40 8.47 11.83
C LYS A 115 -30.86 8.45 10.41
N PHE A 116 -31.65 7.84 9.52
CA PHE A 116 -31.43 7.87 8.08
C PHE A 116 -32.29 8.98 7.48
N TYR A 117 -31.68 9.91 6.77
CA TYR A 117 -32.40 11.00 6.10
C TYR A 117 -32.36 10.79 4.60
N THR A 118 -33.43 11.16 3.90
CA THR A 118 -33.45 11.26 2.45
C THR A 118 -34.13 12.54 1.99
N PHE A 119 -33.59 13.14 0.93
CA PHE A 119 -34.07 14.41 0.39
C PHE A 119 -34.18 14.36 -1.13
N GLY A 120 -35.29 14.91 -1.62
CA GLY A 120 -35.59 15.09 -3.04
C GLY A 120 -35.83 13.78 -3.80
N GLY A 121 -35.48 13.79 -5.09
CA GLY A 121 -35.66 12.68 -6.01
C GLY A 121 -36.78 12.90 -7.04
N PHE A 122 -36.92 11.92 -7.94
CA PHE A 122 -37.94 11.86 -8.98
C PHE A 122 -38.75 10.58 -8.80
N GLY A 123 -40.07 10.68 -8.77
CA GLY A 123 -40.88 9.55 -8.30
C GLY A 123 -42.36 9.76 -8.46
N VAL A 124 -43.15 8.88 -7.84
CA VAL A 124 -44.62 8.94 -7.89
C VAL A 124 -45.18 10.02 -6.97
N HIS A 125 -46.39 10.49 -7.30
CA HIS A 125 -47.13 11.46 -6.48
C HIS A 125 -47.26 10.99 -5.02
N LEU A 126 -47.23 11.93 -4.07
CA LEU A 126 -47.31 11.67 -2.61
C LEU A 126 -48.68 11.18 -2.12
N LYS A 127 -49.64 10.86 -3.01
CA LYS A 127 -50.99 10.46 -2.60
C LYS A 127 -50.91 9.03 -2.05
N GLY A 128 -51.19 8.86 -0.77
CA GLY A 128 -51.08 7.57 -0.09
C GLY A 128 -49.70 7.30 0.54
N TYR A 129 -48.87 8.34 0.69
CA TYR A 129 -47.53 8.29 1.27
C TYR A 129 -47.35 9.45 2.27
N ILE A 130 -46.33 9.35 3.12
CA ILE A 130 -46.05 10.37 4.13
C ILE A 130 -45.62 11.67 3.46
N GLY A 131 -46.14 12.80 3.95
CA GLY A 131 -45.68 14.13 3.61
C GLY A 131 -46.70 15.06 2.92
N ASP A 132 -46.29 16.31 2.70
CA ASP A 132 -47.11 17.34 2.06
C ASP A 132 -47.05 17.26 0.52
N THR A 133 -48.22 17.17 -0.11
CA THR A 133 -48.39 17.24 -1.58
C THR A 133 -47.77 18.49 -2.21
N LYS A 134 -47.61 19.59 -1.48
CA LYS A 134 -46.91 20.80 -1.96
C LYS A 134 -45.42 20.58 -2.21
N SER A 135 -44.83 19.53 -1.64
CA SER A 135 -43.43 19.14 -1.88
C SER A 135 -43.24 18.31 -3.17
N PHE A 136 -44.31 18.08 -3.94
CA PHE A 136 -44.30 17.34 -5.20
C PHE A 136 -44.68 18.23 -6.37
N PHE A 137 -43.88 18.16 -7.44
CA PHE A 137 -44.04 18.97 -8.65
C PHE A 137 -44.13 18.03 -9.85
N GLN A 138 -45.30 17.94 -10.46
CA GLN A 138 -45.58 17.04 -11.56
C GLN A 138 -44.79 17.42 -12.83
N ASP A 139 -44.29 16.41 -13.55
CA ASP A 139 -43.57 16.58 -14.81
C ASP A 139 -44.52 16.49 -16.03
N GLU A 140 -44.14 17.09 -17.17
CA GLU A 140 -45.06 17.31 -18.30
C GLU A 140 -45.37 16.04 -19.15
N ILE A 141 -44.51 15.01 -19.19
CA ILE A 141 -44.68 13.77 -19.99
C ILE A 141 -43.91 12.57 -19.36
N PRO A 142 -44.48 11.35 -19.18
CA PRO A 142 -45.86 10.96 -18.93
C PRO A 142 -46.04 10.21 -17.57
N GLU A 143 -47.30 10.25 -17.12
CA GLU A 143 -47.95 9.44 -16.06
C GLU A 143 -47.44 9.56 -14.62
N ASN A 144 -48.08 10.45 -13.84
CA ASN A 144 -48.10 10.53 -12.37
C ASN A 144 -46.75 10.58 -11.62
N ARG A 145 -45.68 10.97 -12.32
CA ARG A 145 -44.35 11.17 -11.75
C ARG A 145 -43.92 12.63 -11.75
N GLY A 146 -42.98 12.95 -10.88
CA GLY A 146 -42.58 14.33 -10.64
C GLY A 146 -41.40 14.47 -9.68
N TRP A 147 -41.02 15.72 -9.49
CA TRP A 147 -39.89 16.17 -8.70
C TRP A 147 -40.28 16.37 -7.24
N ASN A 148 -39.39 16.05 -6.32
CA ASN A 148 -39.65 16.14 -4.88
C ASN A 148 -38.62 17.05 -4.18
N ASN A 149 -39.02 17.79 -3.13
CA ASN A 149 -38.12 18.49 -2.16
C ASN A 149 -38.48 18.20 -0.69
N GLN A 150 -39.09 17.07 -0.42
CA GLN A 150 -39.38 16.66 0.94
C GLN A 150 -38.15 16.03 1.58
N LEU A 151 -37.90 16.41 2.83
CA LEU A 151 -37.00 15.70 3.73
C LEU A 151 -37.80 14.62 4.46
N CYS A 152 -37.39 13.37 4.35
CA CYS A 152 -37.93 12.26 5.13
C CYS A 152 -36.83 11.74 6.05
N VAL A 153 -37.22 11.31 7.26
CA VAL A 153 -36.31 10.71 8.23
C VAL A 153 -36.86 9.37 8.70
N PHE A 154 -36.00 8.35 8.72
CA PHE A 154 -36.25 7.07 9.35
C PHE A 154 -35.46 6.99 10.65
N ASP A 155 -36.17 6.82 11.76
CA ASP A 155 -35.56 6.64 13.08
C ASP A 155 -35.28 5.15 13.31
N LEU A 156 -34.01 4.79 13.45
CA LEU A 156 -33.57 3.40 13.64
C LEU A 156 -33.80 2.88 15.06
N THR A 157 -34.36 3.70 15.95
CA THR A 157 -34.75 3.32 17.31
C THR A 157 -36.22 2.98 17.36
N THR A 158 -37.07 3.84 16.79
CA THR A 158 -38.52 3.61 16.74
C THR A 158 -38.95 2.79 15.52
N MET A 159 -38.06 2.60 14.54
CA MET A 159 -38.32 1.93 13.27
C MET A 159 -39.44 2.59 12.46
N GLN A 160 -39.55 3.92 12.55
CA GLN A 160 -40.62 4.70 11.91
C GLN A 160 -40.09 5.79 10.99
N TRP A 161 -40.84 6.05 9.93
CA TRP A 161 -40.64 7.20 9.05
C TRP A 161 -41.39 8.41 9.58
N SER A 162 -40.81 9.60 9.40
CA SER A 162 -41.48 10.87 9.66
C SER A 162 -41.01 11.94 8.68
N VAL A 163 -41.78 13.03 8.58
CA VAL A 163 -41.37 14.25 7.89
C VAL A 163 -41.08 15.29 8.98
N PRO A 164 -39.82 15.65 9.22
CA PRO A 164 -39.50 16.60 10.26
C PRO A 164 -39.95 18.01 9.88
N ASP A 165 -40.39 18.78 10.87
CA ASP A 165 -40.59 20.22 10.70
C ASP A 165 -39.23 20.88 10.45
N THR A 166 -39.13 21.59 9.32
CA THR A 166 -37.90 22.30 8.94
C THR A 166 -38.16 23.79 8.91
N MET A 167 -37.11 24.56 9.24
CA MET A 167 -37.16 26.03 9.22
C MET A 167 -36.35 26.58 8.06
N GLY A 168 -36.62 27.82 7.68
CA GLY A 168 -35.90 28.52 6.63
C GLY A 168 -36.29 28.10 5.20
N PRO A 169 -35.64 28.69 4.18
CA PRO A 169 -36.00 28.45 2.79
C PRO A 169 -35.51 27.07 2.32
N THR A 170 -36.43 26.13 2.11
CA THR A 170 -36.12 24.79 1.59
C THR A 170 -35.64 24.87 0.13
N PRO A 171 -34.67 24.02 -0.29
CA PRO A 171 -34.27 23.92 -1.68
C PRO A 171 -35.47 23.55 -2.58
N SER A 172 -35.44 24.02 -3.84
CA SER A 172 -36.42 23.61 -4.85
C SER A 172 -36.41 22.10 -5.09
N ALA A 173 -37.54 21.56 -5.55
CA ALA A 173 -37.64 20.14 -5.93
C ALA A 173 -36.55 19.75 -6.92
N ARG A 174 -35.88 18.63 -6.69
CA ARG A 174 -34.71 18.28 -7.48
C ARG A 174 -34.40 16.80 -7.41
N ALA A 175 -33.84 16.28 -8.49
CA ALA A 175 -33.29 14.94 -8.55
C ALA A 175 -31.84 14.97 -9.07
N ALA A 176 -31.09 13.90 -8.80
CA ALA A 176 -29.71 13.73 -9.25
C ALA A 176 -28.76 14.86 -8.81
N HIS A 177 -29.04 15.42 -7.64
CA HIS A 177 -28.17 16.34 -6.90
C HIS A 177 -27.25 15.53 -5.98
N THR A 178 -26.35 16.22 -5.28
CA THR A 178 -25.42 15.59 -4.33
C THR A 178 -25.57 16.17 -2.93
N ALA A 179 -25.20 15.39 -1.91
CA ALA A 179 -25.20 15.79 -0.51
C ALA A 179 -23.89 15.37 0.17
N VAL A 180 -23.29 16.27 0.95
CA VAL A 180 -22.07 15.99 1.73
C VAL A 180 -22.25 16.49 3.17
N ARG A 181 -21.95 15.64 4.16
CA ARG A 181 -22.08 15.97 5.58
C ARG A 181 -20.72 16.30 6.21
N PHE A 182 -20.65 17.44 6.91
CA PHE A 182 -19.56 17.82 7.82
C PHE A 182 -20.13 18.09 9.21
N GLY A 183 -19.91 17.19 10.17
CA GLY A 183 -20.52 17.32 11.50
C GLY A 183 -22.05 17.37 11.43
N SER A 184 -22.68 18.37 12.02
CA SER A 184 -24.13 18.56 11.95
C SER A 184 -24.61 19.24 10.65
N LYS A 185 -23.71 19.67 9.76
CA LYS A 185 -24.08 20.41 8.55
C LYS A 185 -24.09 19.49 7.33
N VAL A 186 -25.15 19.58 6.52
CA VAL A 186 -25.30 18.84 5.26
C VAL A 186 -25.39 19.84 4.12
N TYR A 187 -24.43 19.82 3.22
CA TYR A 187 -24.39 20.66 2.03
C TYR A 187 -25.01 19.93 0.84
N ILE A 188 -25.97 20.57 0.19
CA ILE A 188 -26.62 20.12 -1.03
C ILE A 188 -26.09 20.93 -2.20
N PHE A 189 -25.74 20.28 -3.31
CA PHE A 189 -25.28 20.95 -4.51
C PHE A 189 -25.92 20.41 -5.78
N GLY A 190 -26.35 21.34 -6.62
CA GLY A 190 -26.82 21.11 -7.99
C GLY A 190 -28.07 20.25 -8.10
N GLY A 191 -28.11 19.43 -9.16
CA GLY A 191 -29.25 18.59 -9.54
C GLY A 191 -30.01 19.12 -10.74
N ARG A 192 -31.20 18.55 -10.96
CA ARG A 192 -32.09 18.93 -12.06
C ARG A 192 -33.51 19.15 -11.53
N HIS A 193 -34.18 20.16 -12.07
CA HIS A 193 -35.63 20.40 -11.95
C HIS A 193 -36.17 20.70 -13.35
N SER A 194 -37.17 19.94 -13.79
CA SER A 194 -37.68 19.98 -15.17
C SER A 194 -36.52 19.92 -16.18
N ASN A 195 -36.34 20.94 -17.02
CA ASN A 195 -35.28 20.97 -18.03
C ASN A 195 -34.01 21.70 -17.57
N ILE A 196 -33.99 22.27 -16.36
CA ILE A 196 -32.90 23.11 -15.88
C ILE A 196 -32.01 22.32 -14.91
N ARG A 197 -30.69 22.43 -15.09
CA ARG A 197 -29.69 21.92 -14.15
C ARG A 197 -29.23 23.06 -13.26
N LEU A 198 -29.10 22.78 -11.97
CA LEU A 198 -28.85 23.76 -10.92
C LEU A 198 -27.37 23.75 -10.52
N ASN A 199 -26.86 24.87 -10.02
CA ASN A 199 -25.53 25.03 -9.41
C ASN A 199 -25.60 25.72 -8.03
N ASP A 200 -26.78 25.78 -7.43
CA ASP A 200 -26.96 26.37 -6.10
C ASP A 200 -26.41 25.45 -5.01
N VAL A 201 -25.90 26.06 -3.94
CA VAL A 201 -25.46 25.39 -2.71
C VAL A 201 -26.47 25.71 -1.62
N HIS A 202 -26.93 24.70 -0.88
CA HIS A 202 -27.75 24.85 0.32
C HIS A 202 -27.11 24.10 1.47
N CYS A 203 -27.38 24.49 2.71
CA CYS A 203 -26.98 23.78 3.91
C CYS A 203 -28.19 23.50 4.80
N LEU A 204 -28.32 22.26 5.28
CA LEU A 204 -29.19 21.90 6.39
C LEU A 204 -28.35 21.73 7.66
N ASP A 205 -28.72 22.41 8.73
CA ASP A 205 -28.17 22.13 10.06
C ASP A 205 -29.05 21.07 10.76
N LEU A 206 -28.48 19.90 11.04
CA LEU A 206 -29.18 18.76 11.62
C LEU A 206 -29.51 18.94 13.11
N ASN A 207 -28.90 19.91 13.80
CA ASN A 207 -29.24 20.20 15.19
C ASN A 207 -30.52 21.03 15.30
N SER A 208 -30.73 21.96 14.36
CA SER A 208 -31.89 22.87 14.36
C SER A 208 -32.93 22.53 13.30
N LEU A 209 -32.61 21.63 12.36
CA LEU A 209 -33.39 21.32 11.17
C LEU A 209 -33.72 22.58 10.34
N ALA A 210 -32.82 23.55 10.36
CA ALA A 210 -32.94 24.79 9.59
C ALA A 210 -32.16 24.71 8.28
N TRP A 211 -32.84 25.01 7.18
CA TRP A 211 -32.25 25.25 5.88
C TRP A 211 -31.70 26.68 5.81
N SER A 212 -30.50 26.81 5.23
CA SER A 212 -29.88 28.11 4.97
C SER A 212 -30.55 28.89 3.84
N GLY A 213 -31.38 28.24 3.02
CA GLY A 213 -31.64 28.70 1.66
C GLY A 213 -30.37 28.67 0.80
N SER A 214 -30.45 29.32 -0.37
CA SER A 214 -29.31 29.37 -1.29
C SER A 214 -28.17 30.18 -0.69
N ILE A 215 -27.01 29.54 -0.56
CA ILE A 215 -25.81 30.14 0.02
C ILE A 215 -25.08 30.95 -1.07
N CYS A 216 -24.76 32.19 -0.74
CA CYS A 216 -23.87 33.01 -1.56
C CYS A 216 -22.45 32.45 -1.45
N THR A 217 -21.92 31.92 -2.57
CA THR A 217 -20.55 31.40 -2.65
C THR A 217 -19.64 32.35 -3.42
N HIS A 218 -18.34 32.27 -3.13
CA HIS A 218 -17.31 33.13 -3.71
C HIS A 218 -16.44 32.36 -4.72
N GLY A 219 -15.64 33.10 -5.49
CA GLY A 219 -14.71 32.52 -6.48
C GLY A 219 -15.39 32.13 -7.80
N PRO A 220 -14.66 31.45 -8.71
CA PRO A 220 -15.25 30.90 -9.92
C PRO A 220 -16.27 29.82 -9.55
N GLN A 221 -17.42 29.79 -10.23
CA GLN A 221 -18.50 28.87 -9.89
C GLN A 221 -18.63 27.71 -10.90
N PRO A 222 -18.93 26.49 -10.44
CA PRO A 222 -19.27 25.39 -11.32
C PRO A 222 -20.57 25.68 -12.10
N GLU A 223 -20.61 25.26 -13.37
CA GLU A 223 -21.84 25.27 -14.17
C GLU A 223 -22.92 24.34 -13.56
N GLY A 224 -24.19 24.68 -13.80
CA GLY A 224 -25.35 23.88 -13.40
C GLY A 224 -25.29 22.45 -13.92
N ARG A 225 -25.42 21.48 -13.00
CA ARG A 225 -25.15 20.06 -13.30
C ARG A 225 -26.02 19.08 -12.52
N SER A 226 -26.34 17.96 -13.15
CA SER A 226 -26.93 16.76 -12.51
C SER A 226 -26.10 15.51 -12.79
N TRP A 227 -26.34 14.42 -12.06
CA TRP A 227 -25.64 13.13 -12.24
C TRP A 227 -24.11 13.19 -12.03
N HIS A 228 -23.68 14.21 -11.30
CA HIS A 228 -22.32 14.38 -10.81
C HIS A 228 -22.16 13.69 -9.46
N THR A 229 -20.93 13.65 -8.95
CA THR A 229 -20.64 13.23 -7.57
C THR A 229 -20.11 14.39 -6.74
N ALA A 230 -20.38 14.33 -5.44
CA ALA A 230 -19.72 15.16 -4.46
C ALA A 230 -19.21 14.29 -3.31
N THR A 231 -18.00 14.55 -2.84
CA THR A 231 -17.35 13.75 -1.78
C THR A 231 -16.81 14.65 -0.69
N ALA A 232 -17.01 14.23 0.57
CA ALA A 232 -16.45 14.89 1.74
C ALA A 232 -14.94 14.70 1.78
N LEU A 233 -14.18 15.79 1.84
CA LEU A 233 -12.75 15.79 2.09
C LEU A 233 -12.42 16.36 3.48
N PRO A 234 -11.23 16.06 4.01
CA PRO A 234 -10.74 16.70 5.23
C PRO A 234 -10.76 18.23 5.18
N TYR A 235 -10.85 18.83 6.37
CA TYR A 235 -10.91 20.29 6.58
C TYR A 235 -12.16 20.95 5.99
N ASN A 236 -13.31 20.25 6.01
CA ASN A 236 -14.62 20.74 5.55
C ASN A 236 -14.62 21.17 4.08
N ARG A 237 -13.97 20.39 3.22
CA ARG A 237 -13.89 20.64 1.77
C ARG A 237 -14.76 19.66 1.01
N MET A 238 -15.59 20.14 0.11
CA MET A 238 -16.44 19.31 -0.76
C MET A 238 -15.84 19.25 -2.15
N PHE A 239 -15.49 18.05 -2.60
CA PHE A 239 -15.00 17.82 -3.97
C PHE A 239 -16.14 17.42 -4.89
N VAL A 240 -16.28 18.09 -6.04
CA VAL A 240 -17.32 17.83 -7.05
C VAL A 240 -16.66 17.42 -8.35
N TYR A 241 -17.18 16.37 -9.01
CA TYR A 241 -16.67 15.89 -10.30
C TYR A 241 -17.77 15.58 -11.31
N GLY A 242 -17.54 16.04 -12.54
CA GLY A 242 -18.32 15.69 -13.72
C GLY A 242 -19.78 16.11 -13.65
N GLY A 243 -20.65 15.33 -14.30
CA GLY A 243 -22.08 15.59 -14.42
C GLY A 243 -22.53 15.89 -15.85
N PHE A 244 -23.72 16.45 -15.97
CA PHE A 244 -24.36 16.78 -17.23
C PHE A 244 -25.06 18.14 -17.13
N THR A 245 -24.83 19.02 -18.11
CA THR A 245 -25.36 20.40 -18.11
C THR A 245 -26.77 20.51 -18.68
N THR A 246 -27.36 21.71 -18.59
CA THR A 246 -28.59 22.07 -19.30
C THR A 246 -28.43 22.01 -20.82
N GLY A 247 -27.27 22.42 -21.34
CA GLY A 247 -26.92 22.35 -22.77
C GLY A 247 -26.61 20.95 -23.29
N CYS A 248 -27.01 19.91 -22.54
CA CYS A 248 -26.79 18.51 -22.85
C CYS A 248 -25.30 18.12 -23.02
N GLN A 249 -24.41 18.77 -22.27
CA GLN A 249 -22.98 18.48 -22.31
C GLN A 249 -22.54 17.63 -21.11
N PRO A 250 -21.89 16.48 -21.33
CA PRO A 250 -21.16 15.76 -20.29
C PRO A 250 -19.98 16.60 -19.79
N LEU A 251 -19.78 16.61 -18.47
CA LEU A 251 -18.74 17.39 -17.81
C LEU A 251 -17.59 16.51 -17.34
N SER A 252 -16.36 17.02 -17.48
CA SER A 252 -15.11 16.40 -16.99
C SER A 252 -14.36 17.28 -15.97
N ASP A 253 -14.95 18.42 -15.63
CA ASP A 253 -14.36 19.40 -14.73
C ASP A 253 -14.50 18.97 -13.27
N SER A 254 -13.69 19.58 -12.42
CA SER A 254 -13.66 19.26 -11.01
C SER A 254 -13.44 20.51 -10.15
N TRP A 255 -14.06 20.48 -8.99
CA TRP A 255 -14.22 21.65 -8.15
C TRP A 255 -14.06 21.29 -6.68
N ILE A 256 -13.52 22.22 -5.91
CA ILE A 256 -13.52 22.16 -4.46
C ILE A 256 -14.31 23.36 -3.93
N LEU A 257 -15.29 23.11 -3.08
CA LEU A 257 -15.88 24.11 -2.21
C LEU A 257 -15.27 23.97 -0.82
N ASP A 258 -14.57 25.00 -0.36
CA ASP A 258 -14.23 25.11 1.05
C ASP A 258 -15.46 25.65 1.79
N THR A 259 -16.06 24.83 2.66
CA THR A 259 -17.33 25.19 3.31
C THR A 259 -17.14 26.11 4.52
N ASN A 260 -15.90 26.37 4.96
CA ASN A 260 -15.62 27.38 5.99
C ASN A 260 -15.58 28.78 5.36
N THR A 261 -14.99 28.90 4.17
CA THR A 261 -14.85 30.18 3.45
C THR A 261 -15.93 30.40 2.38
N LEU A 262 -16.70 29.36 2.07
CA LEU A 262 -17.69 29.32 0.98
C LEU A 262 -17.09 29.68 -0.39
N ASN A 263 -15.80 29.42 -0.58
CA ASN A 263 -15.09 29.73 -1.81
C ASN A 263 -14.95 28.48 -2.69
N TRP A 264 -15.36 28.60 -3.95
CA TRP A 264 -15.13 27.60 -4.97
C TRP A 264 -13.74 27.76 -5.60
N THR A 265 -13.11 26.63 -5.91
CA THR A 265 -11.86 26.58 -6.65
C THR A 265 -11.95 25.48 -7.70
N GLN A 266 -11.78 25.82 -8.97
CA GLN A 266 -11.68 24.83 -10.04
C GLN A 266 -10.29 24.19 -10.01
N LEU A 267 -10.23 22.87 -10.13
CA LEU A 267 -8.96 22.18 -10.28
C LEU A 267 -8.64 22.04 -11.77
N THR A 268 -7.59 22.72 -12.23
CA THR A 268 -7.20 22.78 -13.65
C THR A 268 -6.42 21.56 -14.12
N HIS A 269 -5.98 20.70 -13.19
CA HIS A 269 -5.23 19.49 -13.47
C HIS A 269 -6.13 18.26 -13.67
N PHE A 270 -7.37 18.40 -14.18
CA PHE A 270 -8.23 17.25 -14.55
C PHE A 270 -8.34 17.10 -16.07
N PRO A 271 -8.30 15.88 -16.63
CA PRO A 271 -8.31 15.70 -18.08
C PRO A 271 -9.64 16.21 -18.65
N ALA A 272 -9.57 17.18 -19.57
CA ALA A 272 -10.75 17.77 -20.24
C ALA A 272 -11.53 16.76 -21.10
N ASP A 273 -10.90 15.62 -21.33
CA ASP A 273 -11.35 14.52 -22.16
C ASP A 273 -11.92 13.38 -21.30
N ARG A 274 -12.27 13.58 -20.03
CA ARG A 274 -12.82 12.50 -19.18
C ARG A 274 -14.14 12.85 -18.56
N SER A 275 -15.11 13.18 -19.42
CA SER A 275 -16.45 13.44 -18.97
C SER A 275 -17.06 12.22 -18.29
N ARG A 276 -17.87 12.45 -17.27
CA ARG A 276 -18.51 11.36 -16.54
C ARG A 276 -19.83 11.79 -15.93
N LEU A 277 -20.87 11.00 -16.16
CA LEU A 277 -22.18 11.12 -15.52
C LEU A 277 -22.66 9.73 -15.05
N TRP A 278 -23.59 9.68 -14.08
CA TRP A 278 -24.07 8.43 -13.45
C TRP A 278 -22.99 7.58 -12.76
N HIS A 279 -21.90 8.21 -12.36
CA HIS A 279 -20.84 7.57 -11.60
C HIS A 279 -21.07 7.73 -10.09
N THR A 280 -20.37 6.93 -9.29
CA THR A 280 -20.28 7.08 -7.84
C THR A 280 -18.89 7.59 -7.44
N ALA A 281 -18.76 8.20 -6.27
CA ALA A 281 -17.45 8.53 -5.72
C ALA A 281 -17.42 8.43 -4.20
N CYS A 282 -16.31 7.97 -3.62
CA CYS A 282 -16.11 7.85 -2.18
C CYS A 282 -14.65 8.08 -1.80
N VAL A 283 -14.38 8.52 -0.57
CA VAL A 283 -13.02 8.73 -0.05
C VAL A 283 -12.47 7.47 0.62
N THR A 284 -11.19 7.15 0.37
CA THR A 284 -10.45 6.05 1.01
C THR A 284 -9.89 6.49 2.37
N GLN A 285 -9.34 5.52 3.11
CA GLN A 285 -8.61 5.79 4.35
C GLN A 285 -7.38 6.69 4.12
N ASP A 286 -6.76 6.59 2.94
CA ASP A 286 -5.61 7.40 2.53
C ASP A 286 -6.00 8.80 2.00
N GLN A 287 -7.28 9.20 2.14
CA GLN A 287 -7.84 10.49 1.71
C GLN A 287 -7.90 10.70 0.19
N ASP A 288 -7.87 9.60 -0.56
CA ASP A 288 -8.08 9.53 -1.99
C ASP A 288 -9.59 9.34 -2.29
N VAL A 289 -10.25 10.17 -3.10
CA VAL A 289 -11.64 9.95 -3.61
C VAL A 289 -11.82 8.96 -4.79
N LEU A 290 -11.95 7.66 -4.59
CA LEU A 290 -12.42 6.73 -5.65
C LEU A 290 -13.62 7.27 -6.47
N ILE A 291 -13.58 7.36 -7.81
CA ILE A 291 -14.72 7.68 -8.70
C ILE A 291 -15.11 6.45 -9.54
N TYR A 292 -16.14 5.67 -9.24
CA TYR A 292 -16.40 4.43 -9.99
C TYR A 292 -17.60 4.51 -10.95
N GLY A 293 -17.51 3.81 -12.09
CA GLY A 293 -18.61 3.62 -13.03
C GLY A 293 -19.01 4.86 -13.85
N GLY A 294 -20.26 4.88 -14.30
CA GLY A 294 -20.84 5.96 -15.12
C GLY A 294 -20.55 5.87 -16.61
N CYS A 295 -20.98 6.90 -17.34
CA CYS A 295 -20.88 7.02 -18.80
C CYS A 295 -20.13 8.29 -19.20
N GLU A 296 -19.36 8.21 -20.30
CA GLU A 296 -18.64 9.35 -20.87
C GLU A 296 -19.54 10.28 -21.68
N LYS A 297 -20.49 9.68 -22.41
CA LYS A 297 -21.46 10.36 -23.28
C LYS A 297 -22.88 10.12 -22.79
N ASN A 298 -23.80 10.96 -23.25
CA ASN A 298 -25.22 10.72 -23.05
C ASN A 298 -25.64 9.50 -23.88
N ILE A 299 -26.11 8.44 -23.23
CA ILE A 299 -26.55 7.21 -23.90
C ILE A 299 -27.83 7.40 -24.74
N LEU A 300 -28.45 8.58 -24.65
CA LEU A 300 -29.67 8.94 -25.37
C LEU A 300 -29.43 9.68 -26.70
N ASP A 301 -28.16 9.92 -27.08
CA ASP A 301 -27.80 10.48 -28.40
C ASP A 301 -27.65 9.35 -29.43
N TYR A 302 -28.41 9.44 -30.53
CA TYR A 302 -28.78 8.32 -31.42
C TYR A 302 -27.71 7.87 -32.44
N ASP A 303 -26.50 8.41 -32.44
CA ASP A 303 -25.51 8.10 -33.49
C ASP A 303 -24.44 7.08 -33.13
N ASN A 304 -24.34 6.60 -31.88
CA ASN A 304 -23.44 5.49 -31.53
C ASN A 304 -23.91 4.77 -30.26
N ILE A 305 -24.50 3.58 -30.43
CA ILE A 305 -24.79 2.66 -29.33
C ILE A 305 -23.46 2.06 -28.84
N CYS A 306 -22.86 2.62 -27.80
CA CYS A 306 -21.88 1.90 -27.01
C CYS A 306 -22.61 1.04 -25.97
N VAL A 307 -22.72 -0.26 -26.30
CA VAL A 307 -22.99 -1.35 -25.37
C VAL A 307 -21.92 -1.36 -24.27
N TRP A 308 -22.34 -1.52 -23.01
CA TRP A 308 -21.55 -1.81 -21.80
C TRP A 308 -20.02 -1.76 -22.00
N ALA A 309 -19.41 -0.60 -21.73
CA ALA A 309 -17.97 -0.47 -21.62
C ALA A 309 -17.59 -0.43 -20.14
N PRO A 310 -17.01 -1.49 -19.55
CA PRO A 310 -16.20 -1.31 -18.36
C PRO A 310 -15.02 -0.43 -18.81
N PHE A 311 -15.03 0.84 -18.44
CA PHE A 311 -13.94 1.80 -18.68
C PHE A 311 -13.93 2.51 -20.04
N ALA A 312 -14.09 3.83 -19.99
CA ALA A 312 -13.57 4.74 -20.99
C ALA A 312 -12.65 5.78 -20.31
N ARG A 313 -11.47 5.92 -20.90
CA ARG A 313 -10.35 6.81 -20.57
C ARG A 313 -10.22 7.64 -21.88
N ILE A 314 -9.61 8.82 -21.85
CA ILE A 314 -9.06 9.46 -23.06
C ILE A 314 -7.59 9.78 -22.71
N ASN A 315 -6.55 9.50 -23.51
CA ASN A 315 -6.36 8.97 -24.87
C ASN A 315 -5.74 7.54 -24.93
N GLY A 316 -6.20 6.71 -25.88
CA GLY A 316 -5.61 5.43 -26.36
C GLY A 316 -5.96 4.15 -25.58
N ILE A 317 -7.21 3.63 -25.67
CA ILE A 317 -7.81 2.67 -24.71
C ILE A 317 -8.69 1.58 -25.29
N CYS A 318 -8.51 0.37 -24.74
CA CYS A 318 -9.55 -0.61 -24.45
C CYS A 318 -9.39 -1.10 -22.98
N LEU A 319 -10.43 -0.84 -22.17
CA LEU A 319 -11.00 -1.54 -20.99
C LEU A 319 -10.08 -2.09 -19.85
N SER A 320 -10.12 -1.46 -18.65
CA SER A 320 -9.88 -1.99 -17.26
C SER A 320 -9.19 -0.97 -16.31
N PHE A 321 -9.89 -0.08 -15.58
CA PHE A 321 -9.28 0.79 -14.53
C PHE A 321 -10.20 1.31 -13.41
N ARG A 322 -10.25 0.55 -12.30
CA ARG A 322 -9.84 1.03 -10.97
C ARG A 322 -9.85 2.55 -10.81
N LEU A 323 -10.85 3.08 -10.12
CA LEU A 323 -10.76 4.43 -9.57
C LEU A 323 -10.49 4.26 -8.08
N VAL A 324 -9.22 3.93 -7.79
CA VAL A 324 -8.43 4.56 -6.72
C VAL A 324 -8.38 6.04 -7.07
N PHE A 325 -8.65 6.99 -6.15
CA PHE A 325 -8.18 8.35 -6.41
C PHE A 325 -6.69 8.21 -6.46
N THR A 326 -6.25 8.17 -7.68
CA THR A 326 -4.88 8.23 -8.04
C THR A 326 -4.80 9.61 -8.64
N ARG A 327 -3.92 10.44 -8.06
CA ARG A 327 -3.23 11.45 -8.84
C ARG A 327 -2.92 10.85 -10.23
N ARG A 328 -3.60 11.39 -11.24
CA ARG A 328 -3.56 11.05 -12.69
C ARG A 328 -2.58 9.95 -13.12
N PHE A 329 -3.08 8.73 -13.31
CA PHE A 329 -2.53 7.68 -14.21
C PHE A 329 -2.70 7.99 -15.73
N GLY A 330 -2.71 9.28 -16.10
CA GLY A 330 -2.33 9.75 -17.44
C GLY A 330 -0.85 10.14 -17.51
N ILE A 331 -0.22 10.26 -16.33
CA ILE A 331 1.22 10.30 -16.24
C ILE A 331 1.74 8.87 -16.23
N LEU A 332 1.18 7.82 -15.59
CA LEU A 332 1.94 6.56 -15.33
C LEU A 332 2.59 5.78 -16.50
N ALA A 333 2.05 5.78 -17.72
CA ALA A 333 2.80 5.24 -18.87
C ALA A 333 3.92 6.18 -19.37
N ARG A 334 3.92 7.44 -18.88
CA ARG A 334 4.98 8.46 -18.82
C ARG A 334 5.61 8.62 -17.41
N SER A 335 5.05 8.13 -16.29
CA SER A 335 5.45 8.38 -14.89
C SER A 335 6.05 7.15 -14.23
N LEU A 336 5.97 5.99 -14.84
CA LEU A 336 6.96 4.95 -14.65
C LEU A 336 8.09 5.17 -15.65
N THR A 337 7.82 5.31 -16.95
CA THR A 337 8.87 5.55 -17.96
C THR A 337 9.73 6.77 -17.68
N LEU A 338 9.24 7.92 -17.20
CA LEU A 338 10.13 9.08 -16.96
C LEU A 338 10.96 8.96 -15.68
N PRO A 339 10.45 8.58 -14.49
CA PRO A 339 11.28 8.28 -13.32
C PRO A 339 12.20 7.08 -13.54
N VAL A 340 11.76 6.07 -14.30
CA VAL A 340 12.59 4.95 -14.76
C VAL A 340 13.68 5.47 -15.70
N CYS A 341 13.34 6.18 -16.78
CA CYS A 341 14.32 6.78 -17.70
C CYS A 341 15.21 7.82 -17.01
N ALA A 342 14.76 8.52 -15.98
CA ALA A 342 15.52 9.51 -15.24
C ALA A 342 16.42 8.88 -14.18
N ASN A 343 15.97 7.81 -13.50
CA ASN A 343 16.84 6.95 -12.69
C ASN A 343 17.88 6.25 -13.58
N PHE A 344 17.49 5.79 -14.78
CA PHE A 344 18.42 5.27 -15.80
C PHE A 344 19.40 6.35 -16.26
N ARG A 345 18.95 7.58 -16.59
CA ARG A 345 19.84 8.69 -16.97
C ARG A 345 20.75 9.15 -15.83
N ALA A 346 20.32 8.97 -14.57
CA ALA A 346 21.18 9.17 -13.41
C ALA A 346 22.24 8.05 -13.36
N GLU A 347 21.83 6.79 -13.49
CA GLU A 347 22.72 5.63 -13.52
C GLU A 347 23.75 5.67 -14.67
N GLU A 348 23.32 5.98 -15.91
CA GLU A 348 24.16 5.99 -17.13
C GLU A 348 25.28 7.04 -17.11
N LYS A 349 25.21 8.04 -16.24
CA LYS A 349 26.21 9.12 -16.16
C LYS A 349 27.49 8.75 -15.41
N ILE A 350 27.54 7.57 -14.79
CA ILE A 350 28.68 7.13 -13.99
C ILE A 350 29.29 5.87 -14.60
N SER A 351 30.52 5.98 -15.07
CA SER A 351 31.39 4.82 -15.23
C SER A 351 31.81 4.37 -13.84
N LEU A 352 31.44 3.16 -13.43
CA LEU A 352 31.96 2.58 -12.20
C LEU A 352 33.47 2.35 -12.38
N PRO A 353 34.34 2.91 -11.53
CA PRO A 353 35.73 2.55 -11.53
C PRO A 353 35.87 1.06 -11.19
N ARG A 354 36.96 0.43 -11.64
CA ARG A 354 37.29 -0.94 -11.27
C ARG A 354 37.73 -0.98 -9.80
N THR A 355 36.73 -1.05 -8.92
CA THR A 355 36.90 -0.93 -7.47
C THR A 355 37.17 -2.30 -6.85
N ARG A 356 38.07 -2.34 -5.86
CA ARG A 356 38.31 -3.53 -5.03
C ARG A 356 37.49 -3.45 -3.75
N VAL A 357 36.66 -4.45 -3.50
CA VAL A 357 35.80 -4.52 -2.30
C VAL A 357 36.00 -5.85 -1.59
N ALA A 358 36.04 -5.81 -0.26
CA ALA A 358 36.14 -7.01 0.56
C ALA A 358 34.84 -7.18 1.36
N LEU A 359 34.27 -8.38 1.40
CA LEU A 359 33.03 -8.68 2.10
C LEU A 359 33.17 -9.94 2.96
N GLY A 360 32.57 -9.94 4.13
CA GLY A 360 32.41 -11.11 5.01
C GLY A 360 31.25 -10.86 5.98
N PHE A 361 30.67 -11.85 6.65
CA PHE A 361 31.01 -13.26 6.64
C PHE A 361 29.76 -14.11 6.40
N GLY A 362 29.99 -15.40 6.18
CA GLY A 362 28.93 -16.39 6.11
C GLY A 362 28.43 -16.64 4.71
N GLY A 363 28.32 -17.91 4.35
CA GLY A 363 27.72 -18.31 3.08
C GLY A 363 26.96 -19.61 3.23
N CYS A 364 25.82 -19.67 2.54
CA CYS A 364 24.90 -20.80 2.61
C CYS A 364 24.15 -20.96 1.28
N GLU A 365 23.40 -22.04 1.19
CA GLU A 365 22.39 -22.29 0.18
C GLU A 365 21.00 -22.05 0.79
N ASP A 366 20.28 -21.04 0.29
CA ASP A 366 18.90 -20.77 0.69
C ASP A 366 17.98 -21.73 -0.06
N LEU A 367 17.34 -22.63 0.68
CA LEU A 367 16.33 -23.56 0.21
C LEU A 367 14.94 -23.00 0.52
N ILE A 368 14.26 -22.50 -0.51
CA ILE A 368 12.98 -21.79 -0.37
C ILE A 368 11.82 -22.71 -0.73
N VAL A 369 10.80 -22.75 0.14
CA VAL A 369 9.56 -23.52 -0.02
C VAL A 369 8.32 -22.71 0.38
N ASP A 370 7.16 -23.04 -0.19
CA ASP A 370 5.87 -22.59 0.32
C ASP A 370 5.62 -23.30 1.67
N GLY A 371 5.61 -22.52 2.75
CA GLY A 371 5.57 -23.01 4.12
C GLY A 371 4.31 -23.81 4.43
N MET A 372 3.17 -23.42 3.85
CA MET A 372 1.90 -24.13 4.04
C MET A 372 1.94 -25.53 3.43
N SER A 373 2.36 -25.62 2.17
CA SER A 373 2.52 -26.90 1.45
C SER A 373 3.62 -27.76 2.07
N PHE A 374 4.69 -27.13 2.56
CA PHE A 374 5.79 -27.80 3.25
C PHE A 374 5.32 -28.48 4.54
N PHE A 375 4.56 -27.80 5.40
CA PHE A 375 4.10 -28.40 6.66
C PHE A 375 3.06 -29.50 6.46
N GLU A 376 2.22 -29.40 5.44
CA GLU A 376 1.32 -30.50 5.05
C GLU A 376 2.13 -31.75 4.69
N LYS A 377 3.19 -31.60 3.88
CA LYS A 377 4.06 -32.72 3.47
C LYS A 377 4.94 -33.24 4.60
N PHE A 378 5.46 -32.36 5.46
CA PHE A 378 6.28 -32.72 6.62
C PHE A 378 5.45 -33.33 7.76
N ASN A 379 4.12 -33.30 7.64
CA ASN A 379 3.15 -33.73 8.65
C ASN A 379 3.34 -32.99 9.98
N LEU A 380 3.39 -31.66 9.91
CA LEU A 380 3.48 -30.77 11.07
C LEU A 380 2.18 -29.98 11.25
N GLU A 381 1.52 -30.22 12.38
CA GLU A 381 0.27 -29.56 12.72
C GLU A 381 0.51 -28.23 13.45
N ALA A 382 -0.47 -27.33 13.36
CA ALA A 382 -0.43 -26.05 14.07
C ALA A 382 -0.50 -26.26 15.58
N PRO A 383 0.22 -25.45 16.38
CA PRO A 383 0.29 -25.65 17.82
C PRO A 383 -1.01 -25.22 18.50
N GLU A 384 -1.35 -25.85 19.64
CA GLU A 384 -2.42 -25.33 20.50
C GLU A 384 -2.07 -23.94 21.03
N GLN A 385 -0.85 -23.74 21.51
CA GLN A 385 -0.35 -22.45 22.01
C GLN A 385 0.96 -22.07 21.32
N PRO A 386 0.98 -20.97 20.55
CA PRO A 386 2.22 -20.43 19.99
C PRO A 386 3.17 -19.99 21.09
N LYS A 387 4.46 -20.30 20.95
CA LYS A 387 5.49 -19.95 21.91
C LYS A 387 6.78 -19.58 21.18
N HIS A 388 7.44 -18.54 21.66
CA HIS A 388 8.78 -18.17 21.20
C HIS A 388 9.82 -19.13 21.80
N HIS A 389 10.78 -19.52 20.96
CA HIS A 389 11.95 -20.31 21.34
C HIS A 389 13.22 -19.68 20.74
N ASP A 390 14.32 -19.79 21.47
CA ASP A 390 15.63 -19.27 21.07
C ASP A 390 16.29 -20.17 20.01
N PHE A 391 16.09 -21.48 20.12
CA PHE A 391 16.47 -22.50 19.14
C PHE A 391 15.39 -23.59 19.05
N VAL A 392 15.50 -24.47 18.05
CA VAL A 392 14.55 -25.56 17.80
C VAL A 392 15.22 -26.91 18.06
N ALA A 393 14.78 -27.64 19.07
CA ALA A 393 15.29 -28.97 19.40
C ALA A 393 14.41 -30.11 18.89
N ASN A 394 13.11 -29.85 18.67
CA ASN A 394 12.12 -30.86 18.30
C ASN A 394 10.99 -30.27 17.43
N ARG A 395 10.13 -31.16 16.89
CA ARG A 395 9.00 -30.79 16.03
C ARG A 395 7.98 -29.90 16.73
N ASP A 396 7.70 -30.13 18.01
CA ASP A 396 6.73 -29.34 18.77
C ASP A 396 7.19 -27.89 18.93
N GLU A 397 8.48 -27.69 19.22
CA GLU A 397 9.10 -26.36 19.30
C GLU A 397 9.07 -25.66 17.94
N LEU A 398 9.37 -26.36 16.84
CA LEU A 398 9.25 -25.80 15.49
C LEU A 398 7.83 -25.32 15.21
N SER A 399 6.83 -26.12 15.59
CA SER A 399 5.42 -25.79 15.40
C SER A 399 5.01 -24.55 16.22
N GLN A 400 5.36 -24.53 17.51
CA GLN A 400 5.11 -23.41 18.41
C GLN A 400 5.77 -22.11 17.93
N LEU A 401 7.02 -22.21 17.49
CA LEU A 401 7.83 -21.10 16.98
C LEU A 401 7.25 -20.52 15.69
N PHE A 402 6.94 -21.38 14.70
CA PHE A 402 6.34 -20.92 13.46
C PHE A 402 5.00 -20.24 13.75
N GLY A 403 4.14 -20.85 14.58
CA GLY A 403 2.86 -20.25 14.97
C GLY A 403 3.03 -18.87 15.64
N TYR A 404 4.09 -18.68 16.43
CA TYR A 404 4.36 -17.43 17.14
C TYR A 404 4.66 -16.28 16.17
N PHE A 405 5.50 -16.50 15.16
CA PHE A 405 5.83 -15.49 14.15
C PHE A 405 4.74 -15.34 13.08
N PHE A 406 4.13 -16.45 12.67
CA PHE A 406 3.09 -16.49 11.64
C PHE A 406 1.86 -15.65 12.01
N GLN A 407 1.35 -15.76 13.24
CA GLN A 407 0.18 -14.98 13.67
C GLN A 407 0.42 -13.46 13.68
N HIS A 408 1.68 -13.02 13.74
CA HIS A 408 2.08 -11.61 13.70
C HIS A 408 2.59 -11.19 12.31
N GLY A 409 2.78 -12.15 11.39
CA GLY A 409 3.42 -11.92 10.08
C GLY A 409 4.87 -11.43 10.18
N ALA A 410 5.60 -11.85 11.22
CA ALA A 410 6.96 -11.38 11.53
C ALA A 410 8.04 -12.31 10.96
N ALA A 411 9.19 -11.75 10.58
CA ALA A 411 10.33 -12.53 10.09
C ALA A 411 11.13 -13.07 11.28
N ALA A 412 11.71 -14.26 11.13
CA ALA A 412 12.65 -14.80 12.11
C ALA A 412 13.60 -15.81 11.47
N GLU A 413 14.77 -15.98 12.09
CA GLU A 413 15.79 -16.96 11.75
C GLU A 413 16.20 -17.72 13.02
N ARG A 414 16.23 -19.04 12.98
CA ARG A 414 16.46 -19.87 14.17
C ARG A 414 17.36 -21.07 13.91
N PHE A 415 18.26 -21.33 14.86
CA PHE A 415 19.11 -22.52 14.87
C PHE A 415 18.31 -23.77 15.25
N VAL A 416 18.55 -24.87 14.54
CA VAL A 416 18.01 -26.21 14.83
C VAL A 416 19.13 -27.05 15.42
N SER A 417 19.03 -27.37 16.72
CA SER A 417 20.07 -28.09 17.45
C SER A 417 20.06 -29.61 17.22
N ASN A 418 18.98 -30.12 16.62
CA ASN A 418 18.83 -31.54 16.30
C ASN A 418 19.11 -31.80 14.82
N ASN A 419 20.33 -32.26 14.51
CA ASN A 419 20.79 -32.50 13.13
C ASN A 419 19.91 -33.53 12.38
N THR A 420 19.33 -34.51 13.10
CA THR A 420 18.41 -35.48 12.49
C THR A 420 17.11 -34.80 12.06
N LEU A 421 16.52 -33.97 12.93
CA LEU A 421 15.35 -33.17 12.59
C LEU A 421 15.63 -32.23 11.42
N PHE A 422 16.76 -31.53 11.46
CA PHE A 422 17.14 -30.61 10.39
C PHE A 422 17.30 -31.34 9.05
N LYS A 423 17.93 -32.51 9.07
CA LYS A 423 18.04 -33.36 7.88
C LYS A 423 16.68 -33.79 7.35
N GLU A 424 15.74 -34.19 8.20
CA GLU A 424 14.37 -34.53 7.79
C GLU A 424 13.66 -33.33 7.13
N LEU A 425 13.85 -32.12 7.67
CA LEU A 425 13.30 -30.89 7.10
C LEU A 425 13.87 -30.62 5.70
N THR A 426 15.19 -30.66 5.54
CA THR A 426 15.85 -30.42 4.24
C THR A 426 15.50 -31.49 3.22
N ASP A 427 15.50 -32.77 3.60
CA ASP A 427 15.14 -33.88 2.71
C ASP A 427 13.68 -33.73 2.22
N THR A 428 12.78 -33.28 3.09
CA THR A 428 11.38 -33.01 2.74
C THR A 428 11.25 -31.85 1.76
N ALA A 429 12.01 -30.77 1.99
CA ALA A 429 12.03 -29.59 1.13
C ALA A 429 12.59 -29.92 -0.26
N PHE A 430 13.72 -30.63 -0.36
CA PHE A 430 14.28 -31.09 -1.64
C PHE A 430 13.34 -32.02 -2.41
N ALA A 431 12.51 -32.80 -1.71
CA ALA A 431 11.53 -33.66 -2.35
C ALA A 431 10.33 -32.90 -2.93
N MET A 432 10.14 -31.61 -2.62
CA MET A 432 9.07 -30.79 -3.21
C MET A 432 9.39 -30.40 -4.65
N SER A 433 8.40 -30.40 -5.54
CA SER A 433 8.64 -30.12 -6.97
C SER A 433 8.89 -28.64 -7.29
N ASP A 434 8.51 -27.76 -6.37
CA ASP A 434 8.51 -26.30 -6.50
C ASP A 434 9.56 -25.61 -5.60
N HIS A 435 10.44 -26.39 -4.94
CA HIS A 435 11.54 -25.82 -4.17
C HIS A 435 12.49 -25.01 -5.05
N LYS A 436 13.13 -24.00 -4.44
CA LYS A 436 14.19 -23.22 -5.09
C LYS A 436 15.45 -23.23 -4.23
N SER A 437 16.58 -23.56 -4.83
CA SER A 437 17.91 -23.39 -4.23
C SER A 437 18.59 -22.16 -4.83
N ILE A 438 19.01 -21.22 -3.98
CA ILE A 438 19.76 -20.04 -4.40
C ILE A 438 20.94 -19.77 -3.47
N LEU A 439 21.94 -19.03 -3.95
CA LEU A 439 23.03 -18.53 -3.11
C LEU A 439 22.46 -17.64 -1.99
N GLY A 440 22.70 -18.05 -0.74
CA GLY A 440 22.29 -17.37 0.48
C GLY A 440 23.44 -16.67 1.21
N GLY A 441 23.09 -15.96 2.27
CA GLY A 441 24.00 -15.17 3.10
C GLY A 441 24.24 -13.75 2.56
N ASN A 442 24.22 -12.76 3.45
CA ASN A 442 24.32 -11.35 3.07
C ASN A 442 25.61 -11.08 2.28
N ALA A 443 26.77 -11.50 2.80
CA ALA A 443 28.06 -11.20 2.18
C ALA A 443 28.23 -11.84 0.79
N PRO A 444 27.90 -13.13 0.56
CA PRO A 444 27.94 -13.74 -0.77
C PRO A 444 26.97 -13.12 -1.77
N VAL A 445 25.75 -12.81 -1.34
CA VAL A 445 24.75 -12.16 -2.19
C VAL A 445 25.23 -10.78 -2.63
N MET A 446 25.76 -9.98 -1.70
CA MET A 446 26.39 -8.69 -1.99
C MET A 446 27.61 -8.85 -2.90
N ALA A 447 28.48 -9.83 -2.64
CA ALA A 447 29.69 -10.10 -3.42
C ALA A 447 29.37 -10.42 -4.87
N ARG A 448 28.42 -11.33 -5.12
CA ARG A 448 27.93 -11.66 -6.47
C ARG A 448 27.37 -10.42 -7.17
N ARG A 449 26.61 -9.57 -6.47
CA ARG A 449 26.08 -8.32 -7.05
C ARG A 449 27.20 -7.36 -7.42
N MET A 450 28.15 -7.11 -6.53
CA MET A 450 29.26 -6.18 -6.79
C MET A 450 30.15 -6.67 -7.94
N ALA A 451 30.43 -7.97 -8.01
CA ALA A 451 31.17 -8.56 -9.12
C ALA A 451 30.45 -8.41 -10.46
N ASN A 452 29.12 -8.64 -10.49
CA ASN A 452 28.30 -8.43 -11.69
C ASN A 452 28.27 -6.96 -12.16
N GLU A 453 28.53 -6.02 -11.25
CA GLU A 453 28.63 -4.59 -11.54
C GLU A 453 30.08 -4.15 -11.86
N GLY A 454 31.02 -5.10 -11.95
CA GLY A 454 32.39 -4.89 -12.43
C GLY A 454 33.47 -4.71 -11.35
N ALA A 455 33.13 -4.92 -10.08
CA ALA A 455 34.11 -4.86 -8.99
C ALA A 455 34.94 -6.14 -8.89
N GLU A 456 36.19 -5.99 -8.46
CA GLU A 456 37.00 -7.10 -7.98
C GLU A 456 36.65 -7.34 -6.51
N VAL A 457 36.30 -8.58 -6.17
CA VAL A 457 35.71 -8.91 -4.89
C VAL A 457 36.58 -9.92 -4.14
N LEU A 458 36.86 -9.64 -2.87
CA LEU A 458 37.38 -10.61 -1.91
C LEU A 458 36.25 -11.01 -0.96
N LEU A 459 35.89 -12.29 -0.87
CA LEU A 459 34.77 -12.78 -0.06
C LEU A 459 35.28 -13.75 1.02
N GLY A 460 35.07 -13.43 2.29
CA GLY A 460 35.28 -14.35 3.41
C GLY A 460 34.07 -15.25 3.62
N ALA A 461 34.09 -16.45 3.04
CA ALA A 461 33.00 -17.43 3.13
C ALA A 461 33.51 -18.85 2.85
N ARG A 462 32.77 -19.86 3.32
CA ARG A 462 33.01 -21.29 3.04
C ARG A 462 31.89 -21.79 2.14
N PHE A 463 32.23 -22.63 1.16
CA PHE A 463 31.28 -23.19 0.19
C PHE A 463 31.76 -24.56 -0.23
N THR A 464 30.88 -25.38 -0.80
CA THR A 464 31.35 -26.49 -1.64
C THR A 464 32.07 -25.97 -2.87
N LYS A 465 32.85 -26.85 -3.50
CA LYS A 465 33.56 -26.53 -4.74
C LYS A 465 32.59 -26.11 -5.85
N GLU A 466 31.46 -26.80 -5.96
CA GLU A 466 30.43 -26.54 -6.97
C GLU A 466 29.81 -25.15 -6.78
N LEU A 467 29.45 -24.78 -5.54
CA LEU A 467 28.85 -23.48 -5.26
C LEU A 467 29.88 -22.34 -5.44
N ARG A 468 31.14 -22.57 -5.05
CA ARG A 468 32.24 -21.64 -5.29
C ARG A 468 32.45 -21.39 -6.79
N GLU A 469 32.42 -22.43 -7.61
CA GLU A 469 32.57 -22.33 -9.07
C GLU A 469 31.36 -21.63 -9.75
N SER A 470 30.21 -21.57 -9.08
CA SER A 470 29.04 -20.81 -9.57
C SER A 470 29.16 -19.29 -9.40
N LEU A 471 30.10 -18.82 -8.58
CA LEU A 471 30.33 -17.39 -8.36
C LEU A 471 31.05 -16.76 -9.56
N PRO A 472 30.86 -15.46 -9.82
CA PRO A 472 31.60 -14.76 -10.87
C PRO A 472 33.12 -14.87 -10.67
N GLU A 473 33.89 -14.99 -11.76
CA GLU A 473 35.36 -15.10 -11.73
C GLU A 473 36.06 -13.95 -10.98
N ALA A 474 35.42 -12.78 -10.93
CA ALA A 474 35.90 -11.62 -10.19
C ALA A 474 35.80 -11.76 -8.65
N VAL A 475 35.15 -12.81 -8.14
CA VAL A 475 35.01 -13.12 -6.71
C VAL A 475 36.10 -14.11 -6.28
N LYS A 476 37.08 -13.62 -5.54
CA LYS A 476 38.06 -14.46 -4.85
C LYS A 476 37.54 -14.81 -3.47
N VAL A 477 37.25 -16.10 -3.24
CA VAL A 477 36.79 -16.61 -1.94
C VAL A 477 37.99 -16.93 -1.03
N VAL A 478 37.86 -16.60 0.26
CA VAL A 478 38.78 -16.93 1.34
C VAL A 478 38.03 -17.79 2.35
N GLY A 479 38.44 -19.05 2.44
CA GLY A 479 37.84 -20.08 3.30
C GLY A 479 38.12 -21.46 2.72
N ASP A 480 38.11 -22.48 3.56
CA ASP A 480 38.27 -23.86 3.11
C ASP A 480 36.99 -24.36 2.39
N ASP A 481 37.16 -25.34 1.51
CA ASP A 481 36.03 -26.00 0.85
C ASP A 481 35.20 -26.80 1.88
N LEU A 482 33.88 -26.81 1.70
CA LEU A 482 32.96 -27.66 2.43
C LEU A 482 32.67 -28.94 1.64
N ASP A 483 32.41 -30.03 2.35
CA ASP A 483 31.92 -31.27 1.73
C ASP A 483 30.44 -31.16 1.33
N VAL A 484 29.64 -30.42 2.12
CA VAL A 484 28.22 -30.16 1.91
C VAL A 484 27.97 -28.67 2.21
N ASN A 485 27.12 -28.00 1.42
CA ASN A 485 26.76 -26.62 1.69
C ASN A 485 26.00 -26.51 3.02
N ASP A 486 26.27 -25.45 3.77
CA ASP A 486 25.38 -25.01 4.85
C ASP A 486 24.02 -24.61 4.22
N ILE A 487 22.92 -25.20 4.69
CA ILE A 487 21.57 -25.01 4.14
C ILE A 487 20.77 -24.13 5.08
N HIS A 488 20.12 -23.11 4.53
CA HIS A 488 19.12 -22.31 5.22
C HIS A 488 17.75 -22.60 4.62
N LEU A 489 16.85 -23.19 5.40
CA LEU A 489 15.49 -23.51 4.95
C LEU A 489 14.56 -22.32 5.20
N LEU A 490 14.07 -21.71 4.12
CA LEU A 490 13.16 -20.58 4.14
C LEU A 490 11.73 -21.06 3.85
N MET A 491 10.87 -20.99 4.86
CA MET A 491 9.45 -21.32 4.76
C MET A 491 8.64 -20.03 4.58
N GLU A 492 8.25 -19.72 3.34
CA GLU A 492 7.50 -18.51 2.99
C GLU A 492 5.99 -18.71 3.18
N TYR A 493 5.30 -17.65 3.61
CA TYR A 493 3.83 -17.62 3.74
C TYR A 493 3.28 -16.27 3.30
N LYS A 494 2.02 -16.25 2.87
CA LYS A 494 1.33 -15.09 2.28
C LYS A 494 0.39 -14.42 3.29
N SER A 495 -0.02 -13.20 2.97
CA SER A 495 -1.09 -12.53 3.72
C SER A 495 -2.40 -13.30 3.52
N GLY A 496 -3.11 -13.59 4.62
CA GLY A 496 -4.35 -14.33 4.62
C GLY A 496 -4.20 -15.86 4.66
N ASP A 497 -2.98 -16.39 4.59
CA ASP A 497 -2.75 -17.82 4.77
C ASP A 497 -3.22 -18.25 6.16
N LYS A 498 -3.79 -19.46 6.25
CA LYS A 498 -4.34 -20.04 7.47
C LYS A 498 -3.58 -21.30 7.85
N TRP A 499 -3.14 -21.38 9.10
CA TRP A 499 -2.53 -22.58 9.66
C TRP A 499 -3.18 -22.90 11.00
N GLY A 500 -3.97 -23.98 11.03
CA GLY A 500 -4.88 -24.26 12.15
C GLY A 500 -5.84 -23.09 12.41
N ARG A 501 -5.79 -22.53 13.62
CA ARG A 501 -6.61 -21.36 14.03
C ARG A 501 -5.96 -20.01 13.73
N PHE A 502 -4.70 -19.99 13.28
CA PHE A 502 -3.95 -18.76 13.06
C PHE A 502 -4.11 -18.28 11.62
N THR A 503 -4.02 -16.98 11.41
CA THR A 503 -4.04 -16.35 10.08
C THR A 503 -2.93 -15.32 10.02
N SER A 504 -2.11 -15.34 8.97
CA SER A 504 -1.05 -14.37 8.82
C SER A 504 -1.58 -13.02 8.31
N PRO A 505 -1.29 -11.88 8.95
CA PRO A 505 -1.72 -10.57 8.48
C PRO A 505 -0.93 -10.09 7.25
N ARG A 506 0.29 -10.60 7.00
CA ARG A 506 1.17 -10.17 5.90
C ARG A 506 2.04 -11.31 5.38
N ALA A 507 2.55 -11.16 4.16
CA ALA A 507 3.50 -12.11 3.61
C ALA A 507 4.86 -11.99 4.33
N ASN A 508 5.45 -13.11 4.73
CA ASN A 508 6.78 -13.16 5.36
C ASN A 508 7.36 -14.59 5.32
N ARG A 509 8.47 -14.84 6.03
CA ARG A 509 9.09 -16.17 6.12
C ARG A 509 9.64 -16.48 7.50
N LEU A 510 9.73 -17.78 7.82
CA LEU A 510 10.58 -18.31 8.89
C LEU A 510 11.81 -18.98 8.26
N ILE A 511 12.99 -18.68 8.78
CA ILE A 511 14.26 -19.28 8.36
C ILE A 511 14.75 -20.21 9.46
N VAL A 512 15.15 -21.43 9.09
CA VAL A 512 15.80 -22.37 10.02
C VAL A 512 17.09 -22.92 9.41
N HIS A 513 18.11 -23.09 10.23
CA HIS A 513 19.42 -23.58 9.80
C HIS A 513 20.07 -24.45 10.89
N SER A 514 21.07 -25.25 10.54
CA SER A 514 21.85 -26.07 11.49
C SER A 514 23.34 -25.90 11.19
N ASP A 515 23.75 -24.66 11.06
CA ASP A 515 25.11 -24.29 10.67
C ASP A 515 26.08 -24.41 11.85
N GLU A 516 27.20 -25.08 11.63
CA GLU A 516 28.27 -25.20 12.63
C GLU A 516 29.41 -24.21 12.41
N SER A 517 29.60 -23.71 11.17
CA SER A 517 30.78 -22.91 10.80
C SER A 517 30.50 -21.40 10.76
N ASN A 518 29.38 -21.03 10.18
CA ASN A 518 28.96 -19.66 9.93
C ASN A 518 28.81 -18.81 11.21
N PRO A 519 28.19 -19.31 12.32
CA PRO A 519 28.10 -18.57 13.58
C PRO A 519 29.46 -18.19 14.18
N TYR A 520 30.48 -19.03 13.99
CA TYR A 520 31.84 -18.76 14.46
C TYR A 520 32.62 -17.83 13.54
N ILE A 521 32.08 -17.39 12.40
CA ILE A 521 32.79 -16.52 11.43
C ILE A 521 34.22 -16.99 11.16
N GLU A 522 34.43 -18.31 10.98
CA GLU A 522 35.75 -18.97 11.00
C GLU A 522 36.73 -18.44 9.94
N THR A 523 36.22 -17.85 8.86
CA THR A 523 37.05 -17.29 7.78
C THR A 523 37.73 -15.98 8.16
N LEU A 524 37.39 -15.37 9.30
CA LEU A 524 37.90 -14.06 9.75
C LEU A 524 39.44 -13.98 9.72
N GLU A 525 40.14 -14.96 10.28
CA GLU A 525 41.60 -14.95 10.38
C GLU A 525 42.29 -15.00 9.01
N GLY A 526 41.83 -15.92 8.13
CA GLY A 526 42.33 -16.01 6.76
C GLY A 526 41.99 -14.77 5.93
N PHE A 527 40.80 -14.23 6.16
CA PHE A 527 40.29 -13.03 5.49
C PHE A 527 41.09 -11.78 5.87
N GLU A 528 41.44 -11.60 7.15
CA GLU A 528 42.31 -10.49 7.60
C GLU A 528 43.65 -10.49 6.87
N ALA A 529 44.28 -11.67 6.74
CA ALA A 529 45.57 -11.80 6.06
C ALA A 529 45.49 -11.38 4.57
N GLU A 530 44.40 -11.74 3.90
CA GLU A 530 44.18 -11.40 2.50
C GLU A 530 43.74 -9.95 2.28
N ILE A 531 42.97 -9.34 3.19
CA ILE A 531 42.60 -7.91 3.13
C ILE A 531 43.85 -7.02 3.05
N LYS A 532 44.89 -7.33 3.83
CA LYS A 532 46.16 -6.57 3.85
C LYS A 532 46.84 -6.56 2.47
N LYS A 533 46.74 -7.66 1.72
CA LYS A 533 47.28 -7.81 0.36
C LYS A 533 46.36 -7.16 -0.67
N PHE A 534 45.06 -7.39 -0.54
CA PHE A 534 44.03 -6.98 -1.48
C PHE A 534 43.80 -5.46 -1.48
N LYS A 535 43.99 -4.78 -0.33
CA LYS A 535 43.84 -3.32 -0.16
C LYS A 535 42.51 -2.81 -0.75
N PRO A 536 41.37 -3.23 -0.17
CA PRO A 536 40.06 -2.84 -0.65
C PRO A 536 39.79 -1.35 -0.38
N ALA A 537 38.98 -0.74 -1.25
CA ALA A 537 38.42 0.60 -1.05
C ALA A 537 37.27 0.58 -0.03
N ALA A 538 36.52 -0.53 0.05
CA ALA A 538 35.52 -0.77 1.08
C ALA A 538 35.59 -2.19 1.65
N LEU A 539 35.38 -2.29 2.96
CA LEU A 539 35.17 -3.51 3.72
C LEU A 539 33.71 -3.56 4.16
N VAL A 540 32.98 -4.60 3.74
CA VAL A 540 31.60 -4.85 4.12
C VAL A 540 31.54 -5.98 5.13
N VAL A 541 30.85 -5.74 6.24
CA VAL A 541 30.52 -6.73 7.27
C VAL A 541 29.02 -7.02 7.19
N GLY A 542 28.66 -8.28 7.06
CA GLY A 542 27.29 -8.80 7.08
C GLY A 542 27.28 -10.23 7.62
N GLY A 543 26.10 -10.84 7.67
CA GLY A 543 25.94 -12.23 8.12
C GLY A 543 26.04 -12.43 9.63
N LEU A 544 26.10 -11.36 10.44
CA LEU A 544 26.19 -11.50 11.89
C LEU A 544 24.90 -12.00 12.55
N GLN A 545 23.77 -12.02 11.83
CA GLN A 545 22.52 -12.61 12.33
C GLN A 545 22.62 -14.10 12.63
N MET A 546 23.60 -14.80 12.05
CA MET A 546 23.82 -16.23 12.31
C MET A 546 24.34 -16.49 13.74
N LEU A 547 24.77 -15.44 14.46
CA LEU A 547 25.14 -15.50 15.88
C LEU A 547 23.90 -15.42 16.79
N ASP A 548 22.73 -15.04 16.25
CA ASP A 548 21.50 -14.77 17.00
C ASP A 548 20.99 -16.06 17.64
N ASN A 549 20.96 -16.11 18.97
CA ASN A 549 20.55 -17.27 19.77
C ASN A 549 21.30 -18.58 19.47
N PHE A 550 22.48 -18.52 18.82
CA PHE A 550 23.33 -19.70 18.64
C PHE A 550 23.93 -20.13 19.99
N PRO A 551 23.95 -21.43 20.32
CA PRO A 551 24.38 -21.93 21.62
C PRO A 551 25.91 -21.98 21.76
N PHE A 552 26.55 -20.81 21.82
CA PHE A 552 27.99 -20.67 22.09
C PHE A 552 28.37 -21.19 23.48
N GLU A 553 29.60 -21.70 23.64
CA GLU A 553 30.16 -21.84 24.98
C GLU A 553 30.43 -20.45 25.59
N GLU A 554 30.49 -20.40 26.92
CA GLU A 554 30.59 -19.14 27.66
C GLU A 554 31.80 -18.31 27.19
N GLY A 555 31.51 -17.11 26.66
CA GLY A 555 32.52 -16.16 26.21
C GLY A 555 33.03 -16.34 24.77
N GLU A 556 32.71 -17.45 24.08
CA GLU A 556 33.19 -17.68 22.70
C GLU A 556 32.65 -16.64 21.72
N ARG A 557 31.34 -16.34 21.79
CA ARG A 557 30.67 -15.31 20.97
C ARG A 557 31.40 -13.97 21.07
N MET A 558 31.67 -13.54 22.30
CA MET A 558 32.37 -12.29 22.58
C MET A 558 33.81 -12.32 22.05
N GLN A 559 34.53 -13.44 22.18
CA GLN A 559 35.89 -13.58 21.63
C GLN A 559 35.90 -13.41 20.09
N ARG A 560 34.91 -13.98 19.39
CA ARG A 560 34.76 -13.78 17.93
C ARG A 560 34.47 -12.33 17.58
N LEU A 561 33.54 -11.68 18.28
CA LEU A 561 33.21 -10.26 18.07
C LEU A 561 34.39 -9.33 18.39
N LEU A 562 35.21 -9.64 19.40
CA LEU A 562 36.43 -8.89 19.72
C LEU A 562 37.50 -9.02 18.63
N LYS A 563 37.67 -10.22 18.04
CA LYS A 563 38.55 -10.39 16.88
C LYS A 563 38.07 -9.57 15.69
N LEU A 564 36.77 -9.59 15.40
CA LEU A 564 36.18 -8.78 14.35
C LEU A 564 36.41 -7.29 14.61
N LYS A 565 36.15 -6.82 15.83
CA LYS A 565 36.45 -5.45 16.26
C LYS A 565 37.90 -5.07 15.99
N ASN A 566 38.85 -5.94 16.29
CA ASN A 566 40.27 -5.68 16.03
C ASN A 566 40.57 -5.52 14.54
N LEU A 567 39.94 -6.32 13.67
CA LEU A 567 40.02 -6.14 12.21
C LEU A 567 39.47 -4.77 11.80
N LEU A 568 38.28 -4.38 12.29
CA LEU A 568 37.66 -3.09 11.93
C LEU A 568 38.46 -1.89 12.44
N ALA A 569 38.98 -1.97 13.66
CA ALA A 569 39.80 -0.95 14.28
C ALA A 569 41.16 -0.77 13.59
N SER A 570 41.79 -1.87 13.17
CA SER A 570 43.10 -1.87 12.49
C SER A 570 43.01 -1.58 10.99
N THR A 571 41.82 -1.67 10.39
CA THR A 571 41.59 -1.34 8.99
C THR A 571 41.93 0.13 8.74
N PRO A 572 42.72 0.48 7.69
CA PRO A 572 43.10 1.86 7.40
C PRO A 572 41.89 2.79 7.22
N LYS A 573 41.97 4.05 7.67
CA LYS A 573 40.87 5.03 7.53
C LYS A 573 40.48 5.34 6.08
N LYS A 574 41.38 5.10 5.12
CA LYS A 574 41.09 5.22 3.68
C LYS A 574 40.18 4.11 3.14
N THR A 575 40.07 2.99 3.85
CA THR A 575 39.15 1.90 3.52
C THR A 575 37.86 2.16 4.28
N SER A 576 36.77 2.35 3.55
CA SER A 576 35.44 2.57 4.14
C SER A 576 34.92 1.28 4.75
N ILE A 577 34.30 1.35 5.94
CA ILE A 577 33.66 0.19 6.56
C ILE A 577 32.15 0.34 6.51
N HIS A 578 31.47 -0.64 5.93
CA HIS A 578 30.02 -0.72 5.86
C HIS A 578 29.53 -1.94 6.65
N PHE A 579 28.56 -1.76 7.53
CA PHE A 579 27.88 -2.85 8.21
C PHE A 579 26.44 -2.97 7.67
N GLU A 580 26.15 -4.11 7.04
CA GLU A 580 24.79 -4.46 6.61
C GLU A 580 24.08 -5.16 7.77
N MET A 581 23.11 -4.48 8.37
CA MET A 581 22.30 -5.02 9.45
C MET A 581 21.24 -5.97 8.89
N ALA A 582 20.95 -7.00 9.67
CA ALA A 582 19.89 -7.97 9.42
C ALA A 582 18.97 -8.07 10.65
N SER A 583 18.02 -9.00 10.63
CA SER A 583 17.10 -9.21 11.74
C SER A 583 17.82 -9.82 12.94
N PHE A 584 17.76 -9.15 14.10
CA PHE A 584 18.28 -9.64 15.38
C PHE A 584 17.16 -9.71 16.40
N THR A 585 17.10 -10.80 17.17
CA THR A 585 16.11 -11.01 18.23
C THR A 585 16.74 -11.10 19.63
N ASP A 586 18.01 -11.49 19.74
CA ASP A 586 18.79 -11.46 20.99
C ASP A 586 19.22 -10.03 21.35
N GLU A 587 18.72 -9.54 22.49
CA GLU A 587 19.04 -8.20 22.99
C GLU A 587 20.51 -8.05 23.42
N GLU A 588 21.13 -9.12 23.92
CA GLU A 588 22.52 -9.11 24.35
C GLU A 588 23.43 -9.05 23.13
N LEU A 589 23.24 -9.93 22.15
CA LEU A 589 23.98 -9.89 20.89
C LEU A 589 23.88 -8.52 20.22
N LEU A 590 22.69 -7.91 20.16
CA LEU A 590 22.55 -6.60 19.53
C LEU A 590 23.33 -5.50 20.29
N LYS A 591 23.43 -5.58 21.63
CA LYS A 591 24.31 -4.70 22.42
C LYS A 591 25.78 -4.94 22.08
N GLU A 592 26.19 -6.20 21.98
CA GLU A 592 27.56 -6.57 21.62
C GLU A 592 27.92 -6.10 20.19
N ILE A 593 27.03 -6.26 19.22
CA ILE A 593 27.19 -5.76 17.84
C ILE A 593 27.28 -4.24 17.83
N LYS A 594 26.44 -3.56 18.62
CA LYS A 594 26.51 -2.10 18.78
C LYS A 594 27.90 -1.69 19.28
N ASP A 595 28.42 -2.32 20.34
CA ASP A 595 29.69 -1.95 20.97
C ASP A 595 30.95 -2.39 20.18
N ASN A 596 30.86 -3.47 19.37
CA ASN A 596 32.02 -4.06 18.70
C ASN A 596 32.05 -3.85 17.17
N VAL A 597 30.92 -3.54 16.54
CA VAL A 597 30.80 -3.45 15.06
C VAL A 597 30.26 -2.10 14.62
N VAL A 598 29.11 -1.67 15.14
CA VAL A 598 28.44 -0.42 14.72
C VAL A 598 29.34 0.80 14.98
N LEU A 599 29.95 0.89 16.17
CA LEU A 599 30.86 1.99 16.52
C LEU A 599 32.17 2.01 15.70
N TYR A 600 32.49 0.90 15.03
CA TYR A 600 33.69 0.76 14.20
C TYR A 600 33.39 0.82 12.71
N SER A 601 32.17 1.21 12.33
CA SER A 601 31.71 1.31 10.93
C SER A 601 31.51 2.77 10.50
N ASP A 602 31.89 3.09 9.25
CA ASP A 602 31.65 4.41 8.66
C ASP A 602 30.24 4.52 8.08
N SER A 603 29.65 3.37 7.73
CA SER A 603 28.35 3.27 7.08
C SER A 603 27.51 2.13 7.64
N LEU A 604 26.19 2.36 7.72
CA LEU A 604 25.20 1.35 8.06
C LEU A 604 24.20 1.16 6.91
N GLY A 605 23.80 -0.08 6.64
CA GLY A 605 22.71 -0.46 5.73
C GLY A 605 21.65 -1.27 6.49
N MET A 606 20.37 -0.98 6.29
CA MET A 606 19.27 -1.61 7.04
C MET A 606 17.90 -1.37 6.39
N ASN A 607 16.89 -2.17 6.76
CA ASN A 607 15.50 -1.98 6.35
C ASN A 607 14.63 -1.27 7.41
N GLU A 608 13.32 -1.16 7.16
CA GLU A 608 12.33 -0.54 8.05
C GLU A 608 12.11 -1.24 9.40
N GLN A 609 12.54 -2.49 9.56
CA GLN A 609 12.45 -3.29 10.78
C GLN A 609 13.69 -3.11 11.66
N GLU A 610 14.88 -3.08 11.06
CA GLU A 610 16.12 -2.93 11.83
C GLU A 610 16.36 -1.49 12.31
N LEU A 611 15.94 -0.46 11.56
CA LEU A 611 16.14 0.94 11.97
C LEU A 611 15.46 1.28 13.31
N PRO A 612 14.17 0.96 13.54
CA PRO A 612 13.54 1.13 14.85
C PRO A 612 14.24 0.35 15.96
N ASN A 613 14.74 -0.86 15.66
CA ASN A 613 15.48 -1.68 16.61
C ASN A 613 16.81 -1.04 17.00
N LEU A 614 17.55 -0.49 16.04
CA LEU A 614 18.76 0.26 16.32
C LEU A 614 18.46 1.53 17.13
N VAL A 615 17.39 2.25 16.82
CA VAL A 615 16.97 3.41 17.62
C VAL A 615 16.64 2.99 19.05
N SER A 616 15.91 1.90 19.23
CA SER A 616 15.52 1.39 20.54
C SER A 616 16.73 0.90 21.36
N ILE A 617 17.69 0.21 20.74
CA ILE A 617 18.90 -0.26 21.45
C ILE A 617 19.79 0.90 21.86
N LEU A 618 19.92 1.93 21.01
CA LEU A 618 20.73 3.12 21.31
C LEU A 618 20.11 4.03 22.37
N THR A 619 18.79 3.99 22.56
CA THR A 619 18.07 4.89 23.47
C THR A 619 17.59 4.23 24.76
N LYS A 620 17.01 3.02 24.66
CA LYS A 620 16.32 2.31 25.75
C LYS A 620 16.99 0.99 26.13
N GLY A 621 17.87 0.45 25.28
CA GLY A 621 18.56 -0.81 25.50
C GLY A 621 17.68 -2.06 25.35
N LYS A 622 16.58 -1.99 24.59
CA LYS A 622 15.63 -3.10 24.34
C LYS A 622 15.35 -3.29 22.85
N VAL A 623 14.96 -4.50 22.44
CA VAL A 623 14.57 -4.84 21.05
C VAL A 623 13.04 -4.78 20.90
N THR A 624 12.55 -4.38 19.72
CA THR A 624 11.12 -4.37 19.38
C THR A 624 10.83 -5.39 18.26
N LEU A 625 9.81 -6.23 18.43
CA LEU A 625 9.49 -7.31 17.47
C LEU A 625 8.45 -6.92 16.40
N VAL A 626 7.94 -5.69 16.43
CA VAL A 626 6.85 -5.23 15.54
C VAL A 626 7.31 -4.02 14.74
N ALA A 627 7.23 -4.12 13.42
CA ALA A 627 7.55 -3.05 12.49
C ALA A 627 6.45 -2.89 11.43
N ASP A 628 6.14 -1.64 11.10
CA ASP A 628 5.24 -1.26 10.01
C ASP A 628 5.91 -1.58 8.66
N ALA A 629 5.21 -2.28 7.77
CA ALA A 629 5.72 -2.64 6.45
C ALA A 629 5.80 -1.45 5.47
N TYR A 630 5.09 -0.35 5.78
CA TYR A 630 5.07 0.87 4.95
C TYR A 630 5.30 2.10 5.83
N PRO A 631 6.46 2.22 6.48
CA PRO A 631 6.68 3.29 7.44
C PRO A 631 6.64 4.65 6.74
N ARG A 632 5.96 5.60 7.37
CA ARG A 632 5.93 6.99 6.89
C ARG A 632 7.35 7.52 6.72
N ILE A 633 7.68 8.05 5.54
CA ILE A 633 9.00 8.60 5.20
C ILE A 633 9.49 9.58 6.27
N ALA A 634 8.63 10.49 6.72
CA ALA A 634 8.92 11.44 7.77
C ALA A 634 9.48 10.77 9.04
N SER A 635 8.89 9.64 9.45
CA SER A 635 9.30 8.88 10.64
C SER A 635 10.66 8.21 10.45
N VAL A 636 10.89 7.61 9.28
CA VAL A 636 12.17 6.96 8.94
C VAL A 636 13.29 8.00 8.89
N LEU A 637 13.05 9.14 8.23
CA LEU A 637 14.04 10.22 8.17
C LEU A 637 14.35 10.77 9.56
N ASP A 638 13.36 10.95 10.44
CA ASP A 638 13.60 11.38 11.82
C ASP A 638 14.44 10.35 12.61
N GLN A 639 14.18 9.06 12.42
CA GLN A 639 14.97 7.98 13.03
C GLN A 639 16.40 7.93 12.50
N MET A 640 16.61 8.07 11.17
CA MET A 640 17.94 8.15 10.57
C MET A 640 18.76 9.29 11.16
N ARG A 641 18.15 10.48 11.31
CA ARG A 641 18.80 11.63 11.96
C ARG A 641 19.15 11.32 13.41
N HIS A 642 18.24 10.67 14.13
CA HIS A 642 18.48 10.32 15.52
C HIS A 642 19.65 9.34 15.69
N VAL A 643 19.73 8.30 14.85
CA VAL A 643 20.88 7.38 14.82
C VAL A 643 22.17 8.12 14.48
N TYR A 644 22.14 8.99 13.46
CA TYR A 644 23.29 9.81 13.09
C TYR A 644 23.76 10.67 14.26
N ASP A 645 22.84 11.35 14.95
CA ASP A 645 23.14 12.24 16.07
C ASP A 645 23.70 11.47 17.29
N LEU A 646 23.11 10.31 17.61
CA LEU A 646 23.57 9.48 18.72
C LEU A 646 24.98 8.95 18.46
N LEU A 647 25.23 8.39 17.28
CA LEU A 647 26.51 7.74 16.97
C LEU A 647 27.62 8.77 16.68
N SER A 648 27.29 9.93 16.10
CA SER A 648 28.27 10.98 15.81
C SER A 648 28.80 11.70 17.05
N ASN A 649 28.03 11.73 18.15
CA ASN A 649 28.37 12.43 19.39
C ASN A 649 29.00 11.54 20.48
N THR A 650 29.32 10.29 20.16
CA THR A 650 29.91 9.37 21.12
C THR A 650 31.42 9.63 21.32
N GLU A 651 31.94 9.38 22.53
CA GLU A 651 33.34 9.66 22.92
C GLU A 651 34.37 9.03 21.95
N GLU A 652 35.50 9.72 21.73
CA GLU A 652 36.59 9.20 20.90
C GLU A 652 37.33 8.09 21.64
N VAL A 653 37.17 6.86 21.15
CA VAL A 653 37.88 5.65 21.61
C VAL A 653 38.81 5.20 20.47
N ASP A 654 39.93 4.57 20.80
CA ASP A 654 40.89 4.10 19.79
C ASP A 654 40.23 3.14 18.76
N GLY A 655 40.62 3.29 17.49
CA GLY A 655 40.07 2.55 16.34
C GLY A 655 38.67 2.95 15.89
N LYS A 656 37.86 3.61 16.74
CA LYS A 656 36.47 3.99 16.46
C LYS A 656 36.31 4.85 15.20
N ARG A 657 35.16 4.72 14.53
CA ARG A 657 34.86 5.45 13.29
C ARG A 657 33.65 6.36 13.49
N LYS A 658 33.66 7.53 12.84
CA LYS A 658 32.51 8.44 12.85
C LYS A 658 31.53 7.96 11.79
N LEU A 659 30.26 7.80 12.17
CA LEU A 659 29.23 7.45 11.21
C LEU A 659 29.09 8.58 10.19
N THR A 660 29.23 8.25 8.91
CA THR A 660 29.17 9.24 7.82
C THR A 660 28.19 8.86 6.72
N ARG A 661 27.59 7.66 6.78
CA ARG A 661 26.59 7.21 5.83
C ARG A 661 25.55 6.27 6.43
N ILE A 662 24.27 6.52 6.19
CA ILE A 662 23.18 5.60 6.53
C ILE A 662 22.39 5.32 5.25
N HIS A 663 22.17 4.05 4.94
CA HIS A 663 21.29 3.62 3.87
C HIS A 663 20.11 2.86 4.49
N VAL A 664 18.90 3.39 4.33
CA VAL A 664 17.67 2.70 4.69
C VAL A 664 16.96 2.29 3.41
N HIS A 665 16.78 1.00 3.23
CA HIS A 665 16.08 0.42 2.09
C HIS A 665 14.72 -0.10 2.52
N THR A 666 13.66 0.37 1.87
CA THR A 666 12.29 -0.09 2.12
C THR A 666 11.67 -0.58 0.82
N LEU A 667 10.52 -1.24 0.91
CA LEU A 667 9.75 -1.61 -0.29
C LEU A 667 9.36 -0.38 -1.12
N ALA A 668 8.95 0.73 -0.47
CA ALA A 668 8.37 1.89 -1.14
C ALA A 668 9.38 2.95 -1.57
N TYR A 669 10.56 3.04 -0.93
CA TYR A 669 11.59 4.05 -1.22
C TYR A 669 12.96 3.64 -0.67
N GLN A 670 13.99 4.28 -1.22
CA GLN A 670 15.38 4.18 -0.78
C GLN A 670 15.82 5.54 -0.24
N ALA A 671 16.42 5.56 0.95
CA ALA A 671 16.91 6.79 1.57
C ALA A 671 18.39 6.65 1.95
N ILE A 672 19.23 7.58 1.47
CA ILE A 672 20.65 7.63 1.82
C ILE A 672 20.96 8.98 2.46
N LEU A 673 21.51 8.94 3.66
CA LEU A 673 22.10 10.09 4.36
C LEU A 673 23.63 9.99 4.24
N THR A 674 24.29 11.07 3.83
CA THR A 674 25.77 11.15 3.73
C THR A 674 26.30 12.44 4.32
N LYS A 675 27.31 12.37 5.18
CA LYS A 675 28.01 13.53 5.73
C LYS A 675 28.75 14.32 4.64
N LYS A 676 28.64 15.66 4.67
CA LYS A 676 29.35 16.56 3.75
C LYS A 676 30.86 16.42 3.92
N GLY A 677 31.58 16.40 2.80
CA GLY A 677 33.04 16.25 2.79
C GLY A 677 33.55 14.87 3.24
N SER A 678 32.66 13.89 3.44
CA SER A 678 33.06 12.50 3.62
C SER A 678 33.52 11.86 2.31
N GLN A 679 34.06 10.65 2.39
CA GLN A 679 34.52 9.88 1.23
C GLN A 679 33.39 9.40 0.31
N TRP A 680 32.13 9.45 0.78
CA TRP A 680 30.97 8.98 0.04
C TRP A 680 30.57 9.98 -1.05
N LYS A 681 30.88 9.64 -2.30
CA LYS A 681 30.50 10.45 -3.47
C LYS A 681 29.14 10.01 -4.02
N ASN A 682 28.60 10.79 -4.97
CA ASN A 682 27.49 10.38 -5.83
C ASN A 682 26.21 9.89 -5.12
N THR A 683 25.87 10.45 -3.95
CA THR A 683 24.72 10.03 -3.14
C THR A 683 23.42 9.91 -3.94
N MET A 684 23.11 10.90 -4.77
CA MET A 684 21.94 10.87 -5.66
C MET A 684 21.92 9.63 -6.58
N HIS A 685 23.04 9.32 -7.21
CA HIS A 685 23.14 8.21 -8.16
C HIS A 685 23.12 6.86 -7.44
N ALA A 686 23.71 6.78 -6.25
CA ALA A 686 23.63 5.61 -5.39
C ALA A 686 22.18 5.31 -4.98
N THR A 687 21.41 6.33 -4.61
CA THR A 687 19.99 6.17 -4.25
C THR A 687 19.16 5.73 -5.46
N ALA A 688 19.43 6.27 -6.66
CA ALA A 688 18.79 5.81 -7.90
C ALA A 688 19.12 4.35 -8.20
N LYS A 689 20.40 3.98 -8.15
CA LYS A 689 20.88 2.61 -8.41
C LYS A 689 20.26 1.61 -7.45
N ALA A 690 20.21 1.93 -6.15
CA ALA A 690 19.55 1.12 -5.13
C ALA A 690 18.07 0.86 -5.50
N SER A 691 17.32 1.90 -5.88
CA SER A 691 15.91 1.77 -6.28
C SER A 691 15.72 0.90 -7.52
N LEU A 692 16.54 1.08 -8.56
CA LEU A 692 16.45 0.29 -9.79
C LEU A 692 16.84 -1.17 -9.56
N THR A 693 17.87 -1.43 -8.75
CA THR A 693 18.31 -2.79 -8.43
C THR A 693 17.25 -3.56 -7.67
N ALA A 694 16.50 -2.92 -6.77
CA ALA A 694 15.36 -3.53 -6.09
C ALA A 694 14.39 -4.18 -7.09
N PHE A 695 13.98 -3.42 -8.11
CA PHE A 695 13.10 -3.93 -9.16
C PHE A 695 13.75 -5.07 -9.95
N ARG A 696 14.97 -4.84 -10.46
CA ARG A 696 15.68 -5.80 -11.33
C ARG A 696 15.86 -7.15 -10.64
N HIS A 697 16.18 -7.13 -9.35
CA HIS A 697 16.31 -8.33 -8.53
C HIS A 697 14.98 -9.05 -8.39
N VAL A 698 13.93 -8.35 -7.93
CA VAL A 698 12.64 -8.97 -7.60
C VAL A 698 11.91 -9.49 -8.83
N CYS A 699 12.01 -8.78 -9.96
CA CYS A 699 11.41 -9.18 -11.23
C CYS A 699 12.30 -10.14 -12.06
N ASP A 700 13.48 -10.51 -11.55
CA ASP A 700 14.51 -11.28 -12.27
C ASP A 700 14.70 -10.77 -13.71
N SER A 701 15.02 -9.48 -13.82
CA SER A 701 15.10 -8.78 -15.10
C SER A 701 16.28 -7.85 -15.15
N LYS A 702 17.02 -7.88 -16.26
CA LYS A 702 18.10 -6.91 -16.53
C LYS A 702 17.57 -5.50 -16.79
N TYR A 703 16.32 -5.39 -17.24
CA TYR A 703 15.68 -4.13 -17.62
C TYR A 703 14.51 -3.81 -16.70
N ILE A 704 14.16 -2.53 -16.60
CA ILE A 704 12.95 -2.12 -15.88
C ILE A 704 11.76 -2.28 -16.81
N ASP A 705 11.01 -3.36 -16.62
CA ASP A 705 9.74 -3.58 -17.28
C ASP A 705 8.67 -2.71 -16.62
N THR A 706 8.39 -1.57 -17.22
CA THR A 706 7.39 -0.63 -16.69
C THR A 706 5.98 -1.21 -16.56
N GLN A 707 5.66 -2.32 -17.24
CA GLN A 707 4.37 -3.00 -17.07
C GLN A 707 4.32 -3.82 -15.78
N LYS A 708 5.48 -4.22 -15.26
CA LYS A 708 5.62 -4.97 -14.01
C LYS A 708 6.05 -4.07 -12.85
N ALA A 709 6.21 -2.78 -13.06
CA ALA A 709 6.66 -1.83 -12.04
C ALA A 709 5.49 -1.05 -11.45
N ARG A 710 5.50 -0.86 -10.13
CA ARG A 710 4.53 -0.06 -9.37
C ARG A 710 5.27 0.85 -8.40
N LEU A 711 4.86 2.11 -8.33
CA LEU A 711 5.33 3.05 -7.33
C LEU A 711 4.29 3.09 -6.21
N ILE A 712 4.71 2.83 -4.96
CA ILE A 712 3.84 2.74 -3.76
C ILE A 712 4.16 3.89 -2.79
N MET A 713 4.52 5.04 -3.34
CA MET A 713 4.88 6.25 -2.61
C MET A 713 4.04 7.42 -3.13
N ASP A 714 3.59 8.30 -2.24
CA ASP A 714 2.84 9.50 -2.61
C ASP A 714 3.68 10.43 -3.51
N ASP A 715 3.05 11.21 -4.41
CA ASP A 715 3.79 12.21 -5.24
C ASP A 715 4.42 13.36 -4.42
N SER A 716 4.45 13.28 -3.10
CA SER A 716 5.14 14.22 -2.22
C SER A 716 5.22 13.67 -0.81
N PHE A 717 6.32 13.94 -0.10
CA PHE A 717 6.56 13.47 1.26
C PHE A 717 7.03 14.60 2.17
N SER A 718 6.76 14.49 3.47
CA SER A 718 7.31 15.42 4.48
C SER A 718 8.69 14.95 4.92
N THR A 719 9.63 15.88 5.09
CA THR A 719 11.00 15.56 5.52
C THR A 719 11.11 15.17 6.99
N SER A 720 10.10 15.48 7.81
CA SER A 720 10.05 15.20 9.25
C SER A 720 8.59 15.13 9.71
N THR A 721 8.36 14.54 10.89
CA THR A 721 7.05 14.45 11.54
C THR A 721 6.60 15.77 12.19
N MET A 722 7.49 16.76 12.29
CA MET A 722 7.18 18.09 12.82
C MET A 722 6.19 18.85 11.92
N GLN A 723 5.30 19.65 12.51
CA GLN A 723 4.29 20.43 11.76
C GLN A 723 4.89 21.47 10.80
N SER A 724 6.09 21.97 11.08
CA SER A 724 6.82 22.93 10.24
C SER A 724 7.68 22.28 9.16
N ALA A 725 7.66 20.94 9.04
CA ALA A 725 8.53 20.21 8.13
C ALA A 725 8.26 20.56 6.67
N GLN A 726 9.34 20.67 5.89
CA GLN A 726 9.25 20.88 4.45
C GLN A 726 8.58 19.67 3.79
N ARG A 727 7.66 19.94 2.85
CA ARG A 727 7.07 18.92 2.00
C ARG A 727 7.74 18.95 0.63
N ILE A 728 8.35 17.84 0.23
CA ILE A 728 9.07 17.71 -1.04
C ILE A 728 8.16 16.98 -2.04
N PRO A 729 7.81 17.61 -3.19
CA PRO A 729 7.12 16.92 -4.27
C PRO A 729 8.07 15.98 -5.01
N LEU A 730 7.57 14.82 -5.43
CA LEU A 730 8.29 13.94 -6.34
C LEU A 730 8.21 14.53 -7.76
N GLU A 731 9.35 15.03 -8.23
CA GLU A 731 9.45 15.58 -9.58
C GLU A 731 9.79 14.50 -10.60
N VAL A 732 8.97 14.38 -11.63
CA VAL A 732 9.12 13.37 -12.69
C VAL A 732 10.46 13.47 -13.43
N ASN A 733 11.01 14.68 -13.57
CA ASN A 733 12.29 14.93 -14.22
C ASN A 733 13.50 14.84 -13.27
N ARG A 734 13.25 14.70 -11.95
CA ARG A 734 14.26 14.59 -10.90
C ARG A 734 13.78 13.58 -9.84
N PRO A 735 13.75 12.28 -10.20
CA PRO A 735 13.11 11.25 -9.38
C PRO A 735 13.80 11.04 -8.04
N VAL A 736 15.10 11.37 -7.95
CA VAL A 736 15.82 11.41 -6.68
C VAL A 736 15.74 12.82 -6.10
N SER A 737 15.10 12.90 -4.94
CA SER A 737 15.02 14.14 -4.18
C SER A 737 16.20 14.21 -3.23
N CYS A 738 17.18 15.06 -3.53
CA CYS A 738 18.27 15.38 -2.61
C CYS A 738 18.11 16.78 -2.03
N TRP A 739 18.40 16.91 -0.74
CA TRP A 739 18.45 18.18 -0.04
C TRP A 739 19.52 18.16 1.04
N GLU A 740 19.94 19.35 1.44
CA GLU A 740 21.00 19.54 2.43
C GLU A 740 20.40 19.92 3.79
N GLU A 741 20.90 19.30 4.85
CA GLU A 741 20.52 19.62 6.23
C GLU A 741 21.77 19.58 7.11
N ARG A 742 21.98 20.60 7.96
CA ARG A 742 23.13 20.62 8.89
C ARG A 742 24.46 20.32 8.15
N ASP A 743 25.21 19.33 8.61
CA ASP A 743 26.48 18.85 8.05
C ASP A 743 26.34 17.63 7.11
N TYR A 744 25.13 17.28 6.66
CA TYR A 744 24.89 16.13 5.77
C TYR A 744 23.91 16.44 4.62
N GLN A 745 23.89 15.54 3.64
CA GLN A 745 22.93 15.49 2.54
C GLN A 745 22.03 14.27 2.74
N ILE A 746 20.74 14.42 2.46
CA ILE A 746 19.82 13.29 2.34
C ILE A 746 19.33 13.21 0.90
N CYS A 747 19.39 12.02 0.31
CA CYS A 747 18.78 11.70 -0.97
C CYS A 747 17.75 10.60 -0.80
N LEU A 748 16.58 10.78 -1.40
CA LEU A 748 15.50 9.81 -1.40
C LEU A 748 15.07 9.51 -2.84
N ALA A 749 14.99 8.23 -3.19
CA ALA A 749 14.43 7.77 -4.45
C ALA A 749 13.21 6.88 -4.19
N PRO A 750 12.11 7.04 -4.96
CA PRO A 750 10.97 6.13 -4.85
C PRO A 750 11.39 4.72 -5.28
N GLY A 751 10.86 3.72 -4.59
CA GLY A 751 11.05 2.30 -4.89
C GLY A 751 10.16 1.88 -6.05
N LEU A 752 10.73 1.14 -7.00
CA LEU A 752 9.99 0.52 -8.08
C LEU A 752 9.64 -0.91 -7.67
N VAL A 753 8.42 -1.10 -7.17
CA VAL A 753 7.96 -2.40 -6.69
C VAL A 753 7.58 -3.28 -7.87
N CYS A 754 8.17 -4.46 -7.93
CA CYS A 754 7.83 -5.47 -8.92
C CYS A 754 6.46 -6.10 -8.61
N THR A 755 5.52 -6.06 -9.55
CA THR A 755 4.18 -6.65 -9.41
C THR A 755 4.15 -8.13 -9.75
N LYS A 756 5.19 -8.66 -10.40
CA LYS A 756 5.37 -10.09 -10.70
C LYS A 756 6.64 -10.61 -10.02
N VAL A 757 6.51 -10.86 -8.74
CA VAL A 757 7.61 -11.31 -7.87
C VAL A 757 8.12 -12.68 -8.32
N VAL A 758 9.42 -12.77 -8.64
CA VAL A 758 10.13 -14.01 -8.96
C VAL A 758 10.94 -14.50 -7.75
N GLN A 759 11.61 -13.56 -7.08
CA GLN A 759 12.43 -13.79 -5.89
C GLN A 759 12.43 -12.56 -4.98
N THR A 760 12.45 -12.77 -3.66
CA THR A 760 12.51 -11.71 -2.63
C THR A 760 13.75 -11.87 -1.74
N GLY A 761 14.26 -13.10 -1.61
CA GLY A 761 15.49 -13.42 -0.87
C GLY A 761 16.68 -12.58 -1.32
N GLY A 762 17.44 -12.08 -0.34
CA GLY A 762 18.60 -11.22 -0.58
C GLY A 762 18.29 -9.86 -1.22
N GLY A 763 17.02 -9.41 -1.21
CA GLY A 763 16.62 -8.13 -1.81
C GLY A 763 17.38 -6.93 -1.25
N GLY A 764 17.40 -6.79 0.08
CA GLY A 764 18.14 -5.73 0.77
C GLY A 764 19.64 -5.75 0.45
N ASP A 765 20.25 -6.93 0.47
CA ASP A 765 21.68 -7.13 0.17
C ASP A 765 22.03 -6.66 -1.26
N ASN A 766 21.20 -7.02 -2.25
CA ASN A 766 21.38 -6.56 -3.64
C ASN A 766 21.24 -5.03 -3.76
N ILE A 767 20.30 -4.44 -3.02
CA ILE A 767 20.03 -3.00 -3.02
C ILE A 767 21.19 -2.23 -2.39
N SER A 768 21.63 -2.64 -1.20
CA SER A 768 22.76 -2.04 -0.48
C SER A 768 24.06 -2.16 -1.26
N SER A 769 24.37 -3.34 -1.81
CA SER A 769 25.60 -3.56 -2.56
C SER A 769 25.68 -2.69 -3.82
N ALA A 770 24.59 -2.61 -4.60
CA ALA A 770 24.56 -1.79 -5.81
C ALA A 770 24.66 -0.29 -5.50
N GLY A 771 23.97 0.19 -4.45
CA GLY A 771 24.07 1.58 -4.02
C GLY A 771 25.45 1.93 -3.47
N LEU A 772 26.04 1.06 -2.65
CA LEU A 772 27.35 1.25 -2.04
C LEU A 772 28.45 1.40 -3.09
N LEU A 773 28.44 0.56 -4.13
CA LEU A 773 29.49 0.55 -5.15
C LEU A 773 29.62 1.87 -5.92
N VAL A 774 28.50 2.59 -6.10
CA VAL A 774 28.47 3.92 -6.75
C VAL A 774 29.16 5.01 -5.91
N GLN A 775 29.34 4.76 -4.61
CA GLN A 775 29.89 5.74 -3.66
C GLN A 775 31.32 5.43 -3.21
N VAL A 776 31.85 4.26 -3.58
CA VAL A 776 33.21 3.82 -3.23
C VAL A 776 34.13 4.05 -4.41
N ASP A 777 35.19 4.82 -4.18
CA ASP A 777 36.22 5.22 -5.15
C ASP A 777 37.61 4.77 -4.68
#